data_AF-A0A1W5D3U0-F1
#
_entry.id   AF-A0A1W5D3U0-F1
#
_cell.length_a   1.000
_cell.length_b   1.000
_cell.length_c   1.000
_cell.angle_alpha   90.00
_cell.angle_beta   90.00
_cell.angle_gamma   90.00
#
_symmetry.space_group_name_H-M   'P 1'
#
loop_
_entity.id
_entity.type
_entity.pdbx_description
1 polymer ?
#
loop_
_entity_poly.entity_id
_entity_poly.type
_entity_poly.pdbx_seq_one_letter_code
_entity_poly.pdbx_strand_id
1 'polypeptide(L)'
;MTKTGQSLDRAALDSMLRRRMFFTPAFEIYGGVSGLYDYGPPGCALQANIIDLWRKHFVLEEDMLEVDCTSLTPHEVFKTSGHVDKFADWMCKDPRTGEILRADHLVEEVLESRLKGDKEARGQTVEVDEEKEAKKKKKAKDTKAVKLDDSVVQEYEEILAKIDNYNGEELGQLITKYNIKNPSTGGDLLPPVAFNLMFQTSIGPSSNLAGYLRPETAQGQFLNFQKLLEFNQQAMPFASASIGKSFRNEISPRAGLLRVREFLMAEIEHFVDPEGGKKHPRFNEVKDIELILLNRTTQLQGRTDVEKLPIGKAVSAGIVDNEVLGYFLARIHLFLEKLGVDQTKVRFRQHMANEMAHYAADCWDAELLTSYGWIECVGCADRSAFDLTVHAKKTGAPLCVRETRSEPLKIEEWQVDLDKKKFGPKFKKDGKAVEAAVDALSQELREKLSLDLRKNGRIEVEVPGVGSGKVEIDKDLIAIEKRTRVEHTREYTPNVIEPSFGIGRILYSLMEHVYWSREGDEARGVLSFPPPVAPTKVLLVPLSNHQEFKPLIRRMGQKLRQLGISSRVDDSSASIGKRYSRNDELGTPLGITVDFQSVKDNTFTLRDRDTTKQVRSDEDTIFSDPSHHRYGQHLTSAEVDELVKPSGDALELVHDWLLDNGIERHRLEYNSAKNWIKVTLPVQAVEGLLDNTYSVYKHEEGDYTVRTSNWSLPLHLHEHIETIQPTNSFFRPAPMRSTLKPANPIGTSYKSPKWHSFLNASNITVAQASPTFDPSASTTTDTNEPYLTWLNYVLAQPELPQTISTSYGDDEQTVPYAYATLACQQFAQLGARGITLLSASVDSGVGPTGACVSNIATTQPCSALPSPFLAPYVTTVGATKNFAPEVAAFDPANNFASGKRFSNYFPRPA
;
A
#
# COMPACT_ATOMS: atom_id res chain seq x y z
N MET A 1 14.71 -13.49 -8.22
CA MET A 1 13.94 -14.71 -7.93
C MET A 1 12.47 -14.53 -8.31
N THR A 2 11.83 -15.60 -8.77
CA THR A 2 10.37 -15.71 -8.98
C THR A 2 9.61 -15.58 -7.65
N LYS A 3 8.26 -15.57 -7.71
CA LYS A 3 7.40 -15.56 -6.51
C LYS A 3 7.67 -16.71 -5.54
N THR A 4 8.10 -17.87 -6.04
CA THR A 4 8.38 -19.07 -5.25
C THR A 4 9.87 -19.27 -4.94
N GLY A 5 10.71 -18.24 -5.16
CA GLY A 5 12.14 -18.27 -4.81
C GLY A 5 13.06 -18.91 -5.86
N GLN A 6 12.53 -19.36 -7.01
CA GLN A 6 13.33 -19.91 -8.12
C GLN A 6 14.13 -18.81 -8.83
N SER A 7 15.16 -19.16 -9.60
CA SER A 7 15.76 -18.23 -10.55
C SER A 7 14.74 -17.77 -11.58
N LEU A 8 14.78 -16.48 -11.94
CA LEU A 8 13.89 -15.90 -12.94
C LEU A 8 14.58 -15.94 -14.29
N ASP A 9 14.07 -16.74 -15.24
CA ASP A 9 14.40 -16.57 -16.66
C ASP A 9 13.52 -15.45 -17.25
N ARG A 10 14.10 -14.27 -17.43
CA ARG A 10 13.39 -13.12 -18.03
C ARG A 10 13.04 -13.37 -19.50
N ALA A 11 13.88 -14.10 -20.25
CA ALA A 11 13.61 -14.37 -21.66
C ALA A 11 12.40 -15.32 -21.83
N ALA A 12 12.26 -16.31 -20.94
CA ALA A 12 11.07 -17.14 -20.85
C ALA A 12 9.82 -16.32 -20.48
N LEU A 13 9.91 -15.42 -19.49
CA LEU A 13 8.83 -14.52 -19.11
C LEU A 13 8.41 -13.58 -20.25
N ASP A 14 9.33 -12.81 -20.84
CA ASP A 14 9.03 -11.90 -21.95
C ASP A 14 8.43 -12.65 -23.15
N SER A 15 8.92 -13.86 -23.44
CA SER A 15 8.39 -14.74 -24.49
C SER A 15 6.95 -15.21 -24.16
N MET A 16 6.68 -15.59 -22.92
CA MET A 16 5.33 -15.94 -22.46
C MET A 16 4.37 -14.76 -22.58
N LEU A 17 4.74 -13.58 -22.10
CA LEU A 17 3.90 -12.38 -22.09
C LEU A 17 3.52 -11.95 -23.51
N ARG A 18 4.46 -12.00 -24.46
CA ARG A 18 4.20 -11.75 -25.89
C ARG A 18 3.33 -12.83 -26.52
N ARG A 19 3.65 -14.12 -26.30
CA ARG A 19 2.87 -15.28 -26.79
C ARG A 19 1.45 -15.34 -26.21
N ARG A 20 1.21 -14.75 -25.04
CA ARG A 20 -0.11 -14.59 -24.42
C ARG A 20 -0.75 -13.23 -24.73
N MET A 21 -0.04 -12.38 -25.46
CA MET A 21 -0.46 -11.06 -25.90
C MET A 21 -0.91 -10.15 -24.76
N PHE A 22 -0.10 -10.07 -23.69
CA PHE A 22 -0.16 -8.97 -22.73
C PHE A 22 0.26 -7.67 -23.39
N PHE A 23 1.40 -7.69 -24.11
CA PHE A 23 1.86 -6.60 -24.96
C PHE A 23 2.67 -7.13 -26.15
N THR A 24 2.75 -6.36 -27.24
CA THR A 24 3.66 -6.59 -28.37
C THR A 24 4.25 -5.25 -28.86
N PRO A 25 5.39 -5.21 -29.58
CA PRO A 25 5.92 -3.96 -30.15
C PRO A 25 4.91 -3.34 -31.11
N ALA A 26 4.64 -2.05 -30.97
CA ALA A 26 3.70 -1.37 -31.85
C ALA A 26 4.20 -1.41 -33.30
N PHE A 27 3.29 -1.61 -34.24
CA PHE A 27 3.57 -1.68 -35.69
C PHE A 27 4.54 -2.81 -36.10
N GLU A 28 4.57 -3.93 -35.37
CA GLU A 28 5.50 -5.07 -35.59
C GLU A 28 5.59 -5.53 -37.06
N ILE A 29 4.46 -5.63 -37.78
CA ILE A 29 4.42 -6.04 -39.20
C ILE A 29 5.02 -5.01 -40.18
N TYR A 30 5.25 -3.77 -39.73
CA TYR A 30 5.96 -2.71 -40.47
C TYR A 30 7.43 -2.58 -40.05
N GLY A 31 7.96 -3.51 -39.25
CA GLY A 31 9.31 -3.47 -38.68
C GLY A 31 9.38 -2.97 -37.23
N GLY A 32 8.26 -2.48 -36.69
CA GLY A 32 8.14 -1.98 -35.31
C GLY A 32 8.76 -0.61 -35.08
N VAL A 33 8.35 0.04 -33.98
CA VAL A 33 8.96 1.29 -33.51
C VAL A 33 9.44 1.13 -32.06
N SER A 34 10.74 1.31 -31.83
CA SER A 34 11.34 1.18 -30.50
C SER A 34 10.72 2.17 -29.51
N GLY A 35 10.37 1.66 -28.32
CA GLY A 35 9.71 2.43 -27.27
C GLY A 35 8.19 2.58 -27.44
N LEU A 36 7.56 1.97 -28.45
CA LEU A 36 6.10 1.93 -28.58
C LEU A 36 5.60 0.47 -28.49
N TYR A 37 4.52 0.26 -27.74
CA TYR A 37 3.96 -1.06 -27.45
C TYR A 37 2.44 -1.04 -27.45
N ASP A 38 1.85 -2.03 -28.11
CA ASP A 38 0.41 -2.26 -28.10
C ASP A 38 0.07 -3.27 -27.01
N TYR A 39 -0.85 -2.91 -26.11
CA TYR A 39 -1.39 -3.84 -25.12
C TYR A 39 -2.47 -4.73 -25.75
N GLY A 40 -2.39 -6.03 -25.50
CA GLY A 40 -3.39 -6.98 -25.95
C GLY A 40 -4.47 -7.25 -24.90
N PRO A 41 -5.44 -8.15 -25.17
CA PRO A 41 -6.62 -8.33 -24.32
C PRO A 41 -6.32 -8.53 -22.81
N PRO A 42 -5.40 -9.41 -22.37
CA PRO A 42 -5.08 -9.53 -20.95
C PRO A 42 -4.29 -8.33 -20.39
N GLY A 43 -3.46 -7.66 -21.21
CA GLY A 43 -2.72 -6.47 -20.79
C GLY A 43 -3.63 -5.25 -20.60
N CYS A 44 -4.56 -5.02 -21.53
CA CYS A 44 -5.61 -4.00 -21.40
C CYS A 44 -6.48 -4.23 -20.16
N ALA A 45 -6.90 -5.47 -19.92
CA ALA A 45 -7.69 -5.81 -18.73
C ALA A 45 -6.88 -5.65 -17.42
N LEU A 46 -5.60 -6.03 -17.40
CA LEU A 46 -4.72 -5.79 -16.26
C LEU A 46 -4.57 -4.29 -15.98
N GLN A 47 -4.23 -3.50 -17.01
CA GLN A 47 -4.07 -2.05 -16.88
C GLN A 47 -5.37 -1.37 -16.41
N ALA A 48 -6.52 -1.78 -16.94
CA ALA A 48 -7.82 -1.28 -16.51
C ALA A 48 -8.12 -1.60 -15.04
N ASN A 49 -7.83 -2.83 -14.58
CA ASN A 49 -8.03 -3.20 -13.18
C ASN A 49 -7.04 -2.49 -12.23
N ILE A 50 -5.79 -2.26 -12.65
CA ILE A 50 -4.81 -1.46 -11.90
C ILE A 50 -5.33 -0.03 -11.70
N ILE A 51 -5.85 0.59 -12.76
CA ILE A 51 -6.44 1.93 -12.71
C ILE A 51 -7.72 1.99 -11.88
N ASP A 52 -8.61 0.99 -11.98
CA ASP A 52 -9.81 0.89 -11.15
C ASP A 52 -9.46 0.77 -9.66
N LEU A 53 -8.46 -0.06 -9.31
CA LEU A 53 -7.95 -0.14 -7.95
C LEU A 53 -7.31 1.17 -7.50
N TRP A 54 -6.55 1.85 -8.37
CA TRP A 54 -5.92 3.13 -8.06
C TRP A 54 -6.98 4.21 -7.78
N ARG A 55 -8.03 4.32 -8.61
CA ARG A 55 -9.17 5.22 -8.34
C ARG A 55 -9.83 4.91 -7.00
N LYS A 56 -10.08 3.65 -6.68
CA LYS A 56 -10.64 3.24 -5.38
C LYS A 56 -9.71 3.53 -4.21
N HIS A 57 -8.38 3.48 -4.43
CA HIS A 57 -7.39 3.67 -3.37
C HIS A 57 -7.08 5.15 -3.09
N PHE A 58 -7.10 6.01 -4.11
CA PHE A 58 -6.73 7.43 -3.98
C PHE A 58 -7.91 8.35 -4.23
N VAL A 59 -8.52 8.28 -5.42
CA VAL A 59 -9.59 9.22 -5.82
C VAL A 59 -10.82 9.11 -4.91
N LEU A 60 -11.30 7.88 -4.66
CA LEU A 60 -12.48 7.65 -3.83
C LEU A 60 -12.20 7.77 -2.32
N GLU A 61 -10.97 7.48 -1.88
CA GLU A 61 -10.64 7.50 -0.45
C GLU A 61 -10.28 8.90 0.06
N GLU A 62 -9.72 9.76 -0.79
CA GLU A 62 -9.36 11.14 -0.44
C GLU A 62 -10.31 12.19 -1.07
N ASP A 63 -11.47 11.77 -1.58
CA ASP A 63 -12.45 12.60 -2.29
C ASP A 63 -11.84 13.51 -3.39
N MET A 64 -10.88 12.96 -4.16
CA MET A 64 -10.08 13.75 -5.10
C MET A 64 -10.87 14.18 -6.34
N LEU A 65 -10.53 15.37 -6.85
CA LEU A 65 -11.11 15.93 -8.05
C LEU A 65 -10.43 15.36 -9.31
N GLU A 66 -10.89 14.21 -9.80
CA GLU A 66 -10.38 13.62 -11.05
C GLU A 66 -10.73 14.48 -12.28
N VAL A 67 -9.72 14.84 -13.09
CA VAL A 67 -9.85 15.60 -14.33
C VAL A 67 -9.12 14.96 -15.51
N ASP A 68 -9.76 14.95 -16.67
CA ASP A 68 -9.12 14.60 -17.95
C ASP A 68 -8.74 15.87 -18.72
N CYS A 69 -7.46 15.97 -19.08
CA CYS A 69 -6.87 17.12 -19.75
C CYS A 69 -6.28 16.72 -21.10
N THR A 70 -6.25 17.65 -22.07
CA THR A 70 -5.77 17.36 -23.42
C THR A 70 -4.27 17.03 -23.45
N SER A 71 -3.89 16.02 -24.25
CA SER A 71 -2.48 15.67 -24.47
C SER A 71 -1.72 16.66 -25.37
N LEU A 72 -2.44 17.39 -26.23
CA LEU A 72 -1.89 18.50 -27.02
C LEU A 72 -1.80 19.76 -26.16
N THR A 73 -0.64 20.42 -26.18
CA THR A 73 -0.39 21.60 -25.35
C THR A 73 0.42 22.65 -26.13
N PRO A 74 0.04 23.95 -26.09
CA PRO A 74 0.81 25.02 -26.75
C PRO A 74 2.21 25.20 -26.16
N HIS A 75 3.17 25.61 -27.01
CA HIS A 75 4.58 25.87 -26.64
C HIS A 75 4.73 26.72 -25.38
N GLU A 76 3.96 27.81 -25.27
CA GLU A 76 4.08 28.77 -24.16
C GLU A 76 3.82 28.17 -22.77
N VAL A 77 3.04 27.09 -22.67
CA VAL A 77 2.80 26.40 -21.38
C VAL A 77 4.10 25.72 -20.92
N PHE A 78 4.70 24.89 -21.77
CA PHE A 78 5.95 24.19 -21.45
C PHE A 78 7.18 25.10 -21.44
N LYS A 79 7.13 26.25 -22.12
CA LYS A 79 8.13 27.30 -21.95
C LYS A 79 8.02 27.98 -20.58
N THR A 80 6.80 28.10 -20.04
CA THR A 80 6.55 28.72 -18.73
C THR A 80 6.90 27.79 -17.56
N SER A 81 6.58 26.50 -17.66
CA SER A 81 7.01 25.49 -16.67
C SER A 81 8.47 25.04 -16.84
N GLY A 82 9.23 25.64 -17.75
CA GLY A 82 10.66 25.39 -17.96
C GLY A 82 11.00 24.11 -18.74
N HIS A 83 10.02 23.28 -19.09
CA HIS A 83 10.21 22.06 -19.88
C HIS A 83 10.89 22.31 -21.23
N VAL A 84 10.57 23.39 -21.95
CA VAL A 84 11.23 23.70 -23.24
C VAL A 84 12.74 23.91 -23.08
N ASP A 85 13.18 24.43 -21.93
CA ASP A 85 14.58 24.79 -21.67
C ASP A 85 15.38 23.70 -20.95
N LYS A 86 14.70 22.84 -20.16
CA LYS A 86 15.34 21.85 -19.28
C LYS A 86 15.04 20.39 -19.64
N PHE A 87 13.98 20.11 -20.39
CA PHE A 87 13.56 18.74 -20.71
C PHE A 87 14.31 18.20 -21.95
N ALA A 88 15.64 18.16 -21.84
CA ALA A 88 16.53 17.75 -22.90
C ALA A 88 17.65 16.86 -22.37
N ASP A 89 17.95 15.80 -23.11
CA ASP A 89 19.05 14.88 -22.85
C ASP A 89 20.28 15.22 -23.70
N TRP A 90 21.47 14.89 -23.22
CA TRP A 90 22.70 15.00 -23.99
C TRP A 90 22.90 13.76 -24.86
N MET A 91 23.08 13.94 -26.17
CA MET A 91 23.31 12.85 -27.11
C MET A 91 24.61 12.98 -27.90
N CYS A 92 25.32 11.86 -28.03
CA CYS A 92 26.44 11.69 -28.95
C CYS A 92 25.98 10.98 -30.22
N LYS A 93 26.65 11.28 -31.33
CA LYS A 93 26.39 10.66 -32.64
C LYS A 93 27.65 10.02 -33.21
N ASP A 94 27.56 8.77 -33.66
CA ASP A 94 28.58 8.14 -34.51
C ASP A 94 28.47 8.73 -35.92
N PRO A 95 29.50 9.44 -36.43
CA PRO A 95 29.45 10.08 -37.74
C PRO A 95 29.51 9.08 -38.90
N ARG A 96 29.94 7.83 -38.65
CA ARG A 96 30.07 6.76 -39.67
C ARG A 96 28.78 5.98 -39.86
N THR A 97 28.04 5.70 -38.78
CA THR A 97 26.78 4.93 -38.84
C THR A 97 25.53 5.80 -38.70
N GLY A 98 25.66 6.99 -38.13
CA GLY A 98 24.52 7.83 -37.74
C GLY A 98 23.83 7.39 -36.46
N GLU A 99 24.35 6.35 -35.76
CA GLU A 99 23.81 5.87 -34.48
C GLU A 99 23.87 6.98 -33.41
N ILE A 100 22.80 7.12 -32.65
CA ILE A 100 22.64 8.13 -31.60
C ILE A 100 22.64 7.41 -30.24
N LEU A 101 23.43 7.91 -29.30
CA LEU A 101 23.64 7.36 -27.96
C LEU A 101 23.41 8.48 -26.93
N ARG A 102 22.69 8.19 -25.84
CA ARG A 102 22.60 9.09 -24.67
C ARG A 102 24.00 9.15 -24.04
N ALA A 103 24.52 10.36 -23.81
CA ALA A 103 25.94 10.58 -23.52
C ALA A 103 26.35 10.12 -22.11
N ASP A 104 25.48 10.38 -21.13
CA ASP A 104 25.54 9.89 -19.75
C ASP A 104 25.60 8.37 -19.67
N HIS A 105 24.60 7.65 -20.20
CA HIS A 105 24.55 6.18 -20.23
C HIS A 105 25.77 5.57 -20.93
N LEU A 106 26.29 6.23 -21.97
CA LEU A 106 27.44 5.75 -22.70
C LEU A 106 28.71 5.82 -21.84
N VAL A 107 28.87 6.91 -21.07
CA VAL A 107 29.95 7.04 -20.09
C VAL A 107 29.76 5.96 -19.02
N GLU A 108 28.56 5.86 -18.45
CA GLU A 108 28.17 4.86 -17.44
C GLU A 108 28.50 3.42 -17.87
N GLU A 109 27.90 2.94 -18.97
CA GLU A 109 28.04 1.56 -19.50
C GLU A 109 29.52 1.21 -19.76
N VAL A 110 30.34 2.18 -20.19
CA VAL A 110 31.76 1.97 -20.47
C VAL A 110 32.63 2.00 -19.22
N LEU A 111 32.35 2.88 -18.24
CA LEU A 111 33.08 2.90 -16.96
C LEU A 111 32.75 1.67 -16.11
N GLU A 112 31.48 1.27 -15.99
CA GLU A 112 31.07 0.01 -15.34
C GLU A 112 31.74 -1.22 -15.96
N SER A 113 31.78 -1.28 -17.30
CA SER A 113 32.41 -2.40 -18.02
C SER A 113 33.91 -2.51 -17.74
N ARG A 114 34.60 -1.36 -17.58
CA ARG A 114 36.01 -1.31 -17.19
C ARG A 114 36.22 -1.69 -15.72
N LEU A 115 35.37 -1.24 -14.81
CA LEU A 115 35.40 -1.64 -13.39
C LEU A 115 35.16 -3.15 -13.23
N LYS A 116 34.27 -3.76 -14.02
CA LYS A 116 34.10 -5.23 -14.05
C LYS A 116 35.39 -5.91 -14.50
N GLY A 117 36.02 -5.41 -15.58
CA GLY A 117 37.28 -5.94 -16.10
C GLY A 117 38.46 -5.83 -15.12
N ASP A 118 38.49 -4.79 -14.28
CA ASP A 118 39.47 -4.66 -13.19
C ASP A 118 39.24 -5.70 -12.07
N LYS A 119 38.00 -5.85 -11.60
CA LYS A 119 37.65 -6.85 -10.58
C LYS A 119 38.00 -8.27 -11.03
N GLU A 120 37.71 -8.60 -12.29
CA GLU A 120 38.13 -9.84 -12.95
C GLU A 120 39.67 -9.98 -13.00
N ALA A 121 40.39 -8.93 -13.41
CA ALA A 121 41.86 -8.95 -13.48
C ALA A 121 42.56 -9.02 -12.11
N ARG A 122 41.89 -8.59 -11.03
CA ARG A 122 42.37 -8.67 -9.65
C ARG A 122 42.11 -10.02 -8.98
N GLY A 123 41.44 -10.95 -9.66
CA GLY A 123 41.07 -12.25 -9.10
C GLY A 123 40.03 -12.15 -7.98
N GLN A 124 39.32 -11.03 -7.88
CA GLN A 124 38.16 -10.93 -7.01
C GLN A 124 37.01 -11.69 -7.66
N THR A 125 36.32 -12.54 -6.91
CA THR A 125 35.08 -13.16 -7.37
C THR A 125 34.03 -12.09 -7.59
N VAL A 126 33.84 -11.70 -8.84
CA VAL A 126 32.63 -11.02 -9.27
C VAL A 126 31.47 -11.98 -8.99
N GLU A 127 30.52 -11.57 -8.15
CA GLU A 127 29.22 -12.25 -8.09
C GLU A 127 28.52 -12.02 -9.43
N VAL A 128 28.70 -12.97 -10.35
CA VAL A 128 28.09 -12.94 -11.66
C VAL A 128 26.68 -13.51 -11.54
N ASP A 129 25.70 -12.62 -11.58
CA ASP A 129 24.34 -12.94 -12.02
C ASP A 129 24.41 -13.57 -13.43
N GLU A 130 24.28 -14.91 -13.50
CA GLU A 130 24.62 -15.70 -14.69
C GLU A 130 23.80 -15.31 -15.94
N GLU A 131 22.61 -14.73 -15.75
CA GLU A 131 21.80 -14.15 -16.84
C GLU A 131 22.50 -12.98 -17.56
N LYS A 132 23.25 -12.13 -16.83
CA LYS A 132 23.86 -10.92 -17.40
C LYS A 132 25.00 -11.24 -18.38
N GLU A 133 25.74 -12.32 -18.12
CA GLU A 133 26.79 -12.82 -19.03
C GLU A 133 26.21 -13.34 -20.36
N ALA A 134 25.10 -14.07 -20.31
CA ALA A 134 24.46 -14.66 -21.50
C ALA A 134 24.04 -13.59 -22.53
N LYS A 135 23.61 -12.40 -22.07
CA LYS A 135 23.27 -11.27 -22.96
C LYS A 135 24.50 -10.48 -23.41
N LYS A 136 25.52 -10.29 -22.57
CA LYS A 136 26.74 -9.53 -22.95
C LYS A 136 27.51 -10.18 -24.10
N LYS A 137 27.60 -11.52 -24.15
CA LYS A 137 28.31 -12.28 -25.20
C LYS A 137 27.84 -12.06 -26.64
N LYS A 138 26.69 -11.43 -26.89
CA LYS A 138 26.19 -11.12 -28.25
C LYS A 138 26.49 -9.71 -28.76
N LYS A 139 27.03 -8.80 -27.93
CA LYS A 139 27.36 -7.42 -28.35
C LYS A 139 28.66 -6.84 -27.76
N ALA A 140 29.17 -7.35 -26.64
CA ALA A 140 30.47 -6.91 -26.13
C ALA A 140 31.62 -7.57 -26.92
N LYS A 141 32.28 -6.78 -27.76
CA LYS A 141 33.59 -7.16 -28.31
C LYS A 141 34.66 -6.66 -27.34
N ASP A 142 35.42 -7.58 -26.74
CA ASP A 142 36.53 -7.32 -25.82
C ASP A 142 36.20 -6.55 -24.52
N THR A 143 35.56 -7.22 -23.54
CA THR A 143 35.85 -6.91 -22.12
C THR A 143 37.23 -7.50 -21.82
N LYS A 144 38.29 -6.71 -22.01
CA LYS A 144 39.65 -7.13 -21.62
C LYS A 144 39.77 -6.99 -20.10
N ALA A 145 40.05 -8.11 -19.42
CA ALA A 145 40.46 -8.09 -18.03
C ALA A 145 41.80 -7.35 -17.93
N VAL A 146 41.74 -6.07 -17.55
CA VAL A 146 42.89 -5.17 -17.40
C VAL A 146 42.80 -4.61 -16.00
N LYS A 147 43.83 -4.85 -15.18
CA LYS A 147 43.94 -4.23 -13.88
C LYS A 147 44.15 -2.72 -14.05
N LEU A 148 43.24 -1.94 -13.49
CA LEU A 148 43.31 -0.49 -13.38
C LEU A 148 44.07 -0.11 -12.11
N ASP A 149 44.61 1.11 -12.05
CA ASP A 149 45.18 1.65 -10.82
C ASP A 149 44.08 2.01 -9.81
N ASP A 150 44.36 1.87 -8.51
CA ASP A 150 43.36 2.11 -7.44
C ASP A 150 42.75 3.53 -7.50
N SER A 151 43.55 4.52 -7.89
CA SER A 151 43.09 5.91 -8.09
C SER A 151 42.14 6.06 -9.28
N VAL A 152 42.29 5.24 -10.33
CA VAL A 152 41.40 5.25 -11.50
C VAL A 152 40.10 4.52 -11.19
N VAL A 153 40.15 3.45 -10.39
CA VAL A 153 38.95 2.78 -9.86
C VAL A 153 38.11 3.77 -9.04
N GLN A 154 38.74 4.46 -8.08
CA GLN A 154 38.05 5.48 -7.27
C GLN A 154 37.52 6.63 -8.14
N GLU A 155 38.31 7.14 -9.11
CA GLU A 155 37.86 8.20 -10.02
C GLU A 155 36.63 7.76 -10.85
N TYR A 156 36.57 6.51 -11.30
CA TYR A 156 35.42 5.98 -12.03
C TYR A 156 34.18 5.85 -11.13
N GLU A 157 34.33 5.35 -9.91
CA GLU A 157 33.23 5.26 -8.93
C GLU A 157 32.70 6.66 -8.54
N GLU A 158 33.58 7.65 -8.38
CA GLU A 158 33.19 9.05 -8.13
C GLU A 158 32.51 9.74 -9.32
N ILE A 159 32.85 9.39 -10.56
CA ILE A 159 32.18 9.90 -11.77
C ILE A 159 30.80 9.27 -11.91
N LEU A 160 30.69 7.95 -11.72
CA LEU A 160 29.41 7.23 -11.77
C LEU A 160 28.42 7.79 -10.73
N ALA A 161 28.89 8.04 -9.50
CA ALA A 161 28.08 8.64 -8.44
C ALA A 161 27.63 10.11 -8.71
N LYS A 162 28.13 10.75 -9.77
CA LYS A 162 27.84 12.14 -10.15
C LYS A 162 27.32 12.24 -11.59
N ILE A 163 27.00 11.13 -12.25
CA ILE A 163 26.84 11.09 -13.71
C ILE A 163 25.74 12.03 -14.22
N ASP A 164 24.62 12.12 -13.50
CA ASP A 164 23.47 12.99 -13.82
C ASP A 164 23.75 14.49 -13.62
N ASN A 165 24.84 14.86 -12.95
CA ASN A 165 25.20 16.27 -12.70
C ASN A 165 26.01 16.89 -13.84
N TYR A 166 26.60 16.06 -14.72
CA TYR A 166 27.48 16.56 -15.77
C TYR A 166 26.68 17.15 -16.93
N ASN A 167 27.04 18.37 -17.32
CA ASN A 167 26.50 19.00 -18.52
C ASN A 167 27.13 18.40 -19.80
N GLY A 168 26.59 18.76 -20.97
CA GLY A 168 27.04 18.21 -22.25
C GLY A 168 28.52 18.46 -22.58
N GLU A 169 29.12 19.56 -22.11
CA GLU A 169 30.54 19.82 -22.28
C GLU A 169 31.37 18.90 -21.38
N GLU A 170 30.99 18.77 -20.10
CA GLU A 170 31.66 17.89 -19.14
C GLU A 170 31.57 16.41 -19.55
N LEU A 171 30.41 15.95 -20.00
CA LEU A 171 30.24 14.62 -20.61
C LEU A 171 31.14 14.44 -21.85
N GLY A 172 31.27 15.48 -22.69
CA GLY A 172 32.20 15.48 -23.83
C GLY A 172 33.67 15.40 -23.41
N GLN A 173 34.04 16.08 -22.33
CA GLN A 173 35.37 16.00 -21.72
C GLN A 173 35.63 14.60 -21.16
N LEU A 174 34.67 13.97 -20.47
CA LEU A 174 34.78 12.60 -19.96
C LEU A 174 34.94 11.57 -21.10
N ILE A 175 34.12 11.68 -22.14
CA ILE A 175 34.19 10.83 -23.35
C ILE A 175 35.57 10.94 -24.00
N THR A 176 36.11 12.16 -24.11
CA THR A 176 37.44 12.42 -24.67
C THR A 176 38.56 11.89 -23.76
N LYS A 177 38.54 12.25 -22.47
CA LYS A 177 39.53 11.88 -21.46
C LYS A 177 39.71 10.36 -21.35
N TYR A 178 38.61 9.62 -21.39
CA TYR A 178 38.64 8.16 -21.25
C TYR A 178 38.57 7.40 -22.58
N ASN A 179 38.67 8.09 -23.72
CA ASN A 179 38.66 7.50 -25.05
C ASN A 179 37.44 6.58 -25.25
N ILE A 180 36.26 7.09 -24.92
CA ILE A 180 34.98 6.38 -25.00
C ILE A 180 34.48 6.46 -26.45
N LYS A 181 34.19 5.29 -27.01
CA LYS A 181 33.83 5.10 -28.43
C LYS A 181 32.48 4.39 -28.52
N ASN A 182 31.86 4.41 -29.70
CA ASN A 182 30.64 3.65 -29.94
C ASN A 182 30.87 2.14 -29.66
N PRO A 183 30.15 1.51 -28.70
CA PRO A 183 30.34 0.10 -28.36
C PRO A 183 30.04 -0.87 -29.51
N SER A 184 29.09 -0.52 -30.39
CA SER A 184 28.67 -1.34 -31.52
C SER A 184 29.71 -1.34 -32.66
N THR A 185 30.48 -0.25 -32.82
CA THR A 185 31.19 0.04 -34.08
C THR A 185 32.69 0.32 -33.89
N GLY A 186 33.13 0.62 -32.65
CA GLY A 186 34.47 1.10 -32.33
C GLY A 186 34.81 2.48 -32.88
N GLY A 187 33.81 3.23 -33.40
CA GLY A 187 33.99 4.55 -33.99
C GLY A 187 34.07 5.67 -32.95
N ASP A 188 34.78 6.74 -33.30
CA ASP A 188 34.78 8.00 -32.56
C ASP A 188 33.40 8.68 -32.63
N LEU A 189 33.11 9.52 -31.64
CA LEU A 189 31.80 10.15 -31.46
C LEU A 189 31.89 11.67 -31.60
N LEU A 190 30.83 12.27 -32.12
CA LEU A 190 30.65 13.72 -32.07
C LEU A 190 30.34 14.16 -30.62
N PRO A 191 30.76 15.39 -30.22
CA PRO A 191 30.49 15.93 -28.88
C PRO A 191 29.00 15.89 -28.51
N PRO A 192 28.64 15.77 -27.22
CA PRO A 192 27.25 15.75 -26.80
C PRO A 192 26.50 17.02 -27.20
N VAL A 193 25.29 16.85 -27.73
CA VAL A 193 24.36 17.95 -28.06
C VAL A 193 23.03 17.75 -27.33
N ALA A 194 22.39 18.84 -26.93
CA ALA A 194 21.08 18.79 -26.28
C ALA A 194 19.99 18.32 -27.27
N PHE A 195 19.17 17.38 -26.84
CA PHE A 195 18.04 16.85 -27.60
C PHE A 195 16.76 16.92 -26.76
N ASN A 196 15.79 17.71 -27.22
CA ASN A 196 14.54 17.93 -26.50
C ASN A 196 13.69 16.64 -26.50
N LEU A 197 13.28 16.21 -25.32
CA LEU A 197 12.51 14.98 -25.10
C LEU A 197 11.00 15.15 -25.28
N MET A 198 10.49 16.31 -25.70
CA MET A 198 9.07 16.49 -26.02
C MET A 198 8.80 16.25 -27.51
N PHE A 199 7.70 15.56 -27.83
CA PHE A 199 7.24 15.44 -29.22
C PHE A 199 6.61 16.75 -29.69
N GLN A 200 7.31 17.49 -30.56
CA GLN A 200 6.81 18.73 -31.15
C GLN A 200 5.75 18.45 -32.24
N THR A 201 4.75 19.34 -32.33
CA THR A 201 3.70 19.33 -33.33
C THR A 201 3.24 20.76 -33.66
N SER A 202 2.30 20.90 -34.60
CA SER A 202 1.68 22.17 -34.98
C SER A 202 0.17 22.12 -34.81
N ILE A 203 -0.39 23.12 -34.13
CA ILE A 203 -1.81 23.21 -33.78
C ILE A 203 -2.50 24.17 -34.75
N GLY A 204 -3.40 23.60 -35.55
CA GLY A 204 -4.23 24.31 -36.53
C GLY A 204 -3.50 24.66 -37.84
N PRO A 205 -4.07 24.35 -39.01
CA PRO A 205 -3.38 24.49 -40.30
C PRO A 205 -3.11 25.96 -40.71
N SER A 206 -3.95 26.90 -40.25
CA SER A 206 -3.82 28.33 -40.57
C SER A 206 -3.02 29.11 -39.52
N SER A 207 -3.09 28.69 -38.26
CA SER A 207 -2.35 29.29 -37.13
C SER A 207 -0.90 28.82 -37.07
N ASN A 208 -0.62 27.58 -37.50
CA ASN A 208 0.67 26.90 -37.38
C ASN A 208 1.27 27.05 -35.96
N LEU A 209 0.43 26.97 -34.92
CA LEU A 209 0.80 27.29 -33.55
C LEU A 209 1.68 26.16 -33.01
N ALA A 210 2.93 26.47 -32.67
CA ALA A 210 3.84 25.50 -32.09
C ALA A 210 3.26 24.90 -30.80
N GLY A 211 3.27 23.57 -30.72
CA GLY A 211 2.82 22.83 -29.55
C GLY A 211 3.61 21.54 -29.39
N TYR A 212 3.30 20.81 -28.33
CA TYR A 212 3.89 19.52 -28.01
C TYR A 212 2.82 18.54 -27.56
N LEU A 213 3.16 17.25 -27.58
CA LEU A 213 2.49 16.26 -26.73
C LEU A 213 3.07 16.36 -25.31
N ARG A 214 2.21 16.29 -24.29
CA ARG A 214 2.61 16.50 -22.90
C ARG A 214 3.59 15.43 -22.36
N PRO A 215 4.65 15.81 -21.62
CA PRO A 215 5.59 14.86 -20.99
C PRO A 215 5.16 14.36 -19.60
N GLU A 216 4.16 15.02 -19.01
CA GLU A 216 3.49 14.78 -17.72
C GLU A 216 2.01 15.22 -17.85
N THR A 217 1.15 14.84 -16.92
CA THR A 217 -0.27 15.24 -16.84
C THR A 217 -0.51 16.44 -15.91
N ALA A 218 0.35 16.62 -14.91
CA ALA A 218 0.33 17.68 -13.88
C ALA A 218 -0.03 19.09 -14.39
N GLN A 219 0.59 19.56 -15.49
CA GLN A 219 0.32 20.89 -16.05
C GLN A 219 -1.16 21.15 -16.39
N GLY A 220 -1.92 20.12 -16.74
CA GLY A 220 -3.36 20.26 -16.98
C GLY A 220 -4.16 20.56 -15.70
N GLN A 221 -3.69 20.03 -14.57
CA GLN A 221 -4.27 20.23 -13.24
C GLN A 221 -3.96 21.66 -12.76
N PHE A 222 -2.69 22.10 -12.82
CA PHE A 222 -2.28 23.46 -12.44
C PHE A 222 -3.02 24.56 -13.22
N LEU A 223 -3.19 24.40 -14.53
CA LEU A 223 -3.92 25.38 -15.36
C LEU A 223 -5.44 25.42 -15.08
N ASN A 224 -6.00 24.41 -14.40
CA ASN A 224 -7.39 24.39 -13.95
C ASN A 224 -7.54 24.64 -12.43
N PHE A 225 -6.44 24.91 -11.71
CA PHE A 225 -6.41 25.09 -10.24
C PHE A 225 -7.57 25.96 -9.71
N GLN A 226 -7.83 27.12 -10.32
CA GLN A 226 -8.91 28.02 -9.84
C GLN A 226 -10.31 27.41 -9.96
N LYS A 227 -10.58 26.62 -11.01
CA LYS A 227 -11.86 25.93 -11.17
C LYS A 227 -12.00 24.75 -10.20
N LEU A 228 -10.88 24.08 -9.89
CA LEU A 228 -10.83 22.99 -8.92
C LEU A 228 -11.07 23.53 -7.50
N LEU A 229 -10.41 24.64 -7.14
CA LEU A 229 -10.63 25.35 -5.88
C LEU A 229 -12.08 25.89 -5.77
N GLU A 230 -12.65 26.43 -6.84
CA GLU A 230 -14.06 26.85 -6.90
C GLU A 230 -15.02 25.66 -6.73
N PHE A 231 -14.77 24.54 -7.40
CA PHE A 231 -15.54 23.31 -7.25
C PHE A 231 -15.46 22.76 -5.81
N ASN A 232 -14.29 22.86 -5.18
CA ASN A 232 -14.10 22.55 -3.76
C ASN A 232 -14.57 23.66 -2.81
N GLN A 233 -15.42 24.58 -3.26
CA GLN A 233 -16.04 25.64 -2.44
C GLN A 233 -15.01 26.54 -1.72
N GLN A 234 -13.84 26.76 -2.33
CA GLN A 234 -12.68 27.47 -1.78
C GLN A 234 -12.05 26.81 -0.54
N ALA A 235 -12.39 25.56 -0.22
CA ALA A 235 -11.83 24.83 0.91
C ALA A 235 -10.43 24.25 0.60
N MET A 236 -9.59 24.20 1.63
CA MET A 236 -8.21 23.70 1.60
C MET A 236 -7.96 22.79 2.83
N PRO A 237 -7.06 21.79 2.75
CA PRO A 237 -6.40 21.31 1.53
C PRO A 237 -7.38 20.60 0.59
N PHE A 238 -6.97 20.37 -0.66
CA PHE A 238 -7.69 19.49 -1.59
C PHE A 238 -6.72 18.82 -2.57
N ALA A 239 -7.14 17.71 -3.17
CA ALA A 239 -6.38 17.06 -4.23
C ALA A 239 -7.16 17.03 -5.54
N SER A 240 -6.45 17.20 -6.65
CA SER A 240 -6.91 16.76 -7.97
C SER A 240 -6.13 15.53 -8.42
N ALA A 241 -6.71 14.78 -9.35
CA ALA A 241 -6.06 13.63 -9.97
C ALA A 241 -6.21 13.67 -11.49
N SER A 242 -5.24 13.16 -12.24
CA SER A 242 -5.39 12.92 -13.68
C SER A 242 -4.81 11.59 -14.08
N ILE A 243 -5.56 10.82 -14.88
CA ILE A 243 -5.12 9.54 -15.45
C ILE A 243 -5.07 9.70 -16.96
N GLY A 244 -3.88 9.65 -17.55
CA GLY A 244 -3.71 10.05 -18.94
C GLY A 244 -2.41 9.59 -19.59
N LYS A 245 -2.39 9.62 -20.92
CA LYS A 245 -1.17 9.36 -21.68
C LYS A 245 -0.20 10.55 -21.61
N SER A 246 1.07 10.23 -21.44
CA SER A 246 2.21 11.15 -21.48
C SER A 246 3.27 10.63 -22.45
N PHE A 247 4.04 11.55 -23.01
CA PHE A 247 4.87 11.30 -24.18
C PHE A 247 6.28 11.87 -23.97
N ARG A 248 7.30 11.00 -24.04
CA ARG A 248 8.70 11.38 -23.90
C ARG A 248 9.47 10.80 -25.09
N ASN A 249 10.07 11.64 -25.92
CA ASN A 249 10.81 11.28 -27.13
C ASN A 249 12.19 10.70 -26.78
N GLU A 250 12.18 9.59 -26.04
CA GLU A 250 13.37 8.91 -25.55
C GLU A 250 14.38 8.62 -26.67
N ILE A 251 15.66 8.87 -26.40
CA ILE A 251 16.74 8.79 -27.40
C ILE A 251 17.00 7.34 -27.80
N SER A 252 17.15 6.46 -26.80
CA SER A 252 17.39 5.02 -27.00
C SER A 252 16.51 4.21 -26.05
N PRO A 253 15.20 4.04 -26.33
CA PRO A 253 14.32 3.26 -25.48
C PRO A 253 14.76 1.78 -25.47
N ARG A 254 15.23 1.33 -24.31
CA ARG A 254 15.69 -0.03 -23.99
C ARG A 254 14.84 -0.57 -22.83
N ALA A 255 14.98 -1.86 -22.49
CA ALA A 255 14.27 -2.49 -21.36
C ALA A 255 12.73 -2.57 -21.44
N GLY A 256 12.17 -2.78 -22.63
CA GLY A 256 10.76 -3.17 -22.79
C GLY A 256 9.78 -2.06 -22.38
N LEU A 257 8.83 -2.38 -21.51
CA LEU A 257 7.83 -1.43 -20.99
C LEU A 257 8.40 -0.41 -19.99
N LEU A 258 9.64 -0.60 -19.51
CA LEU A 258 10.21 0.25 -18.46
C LEU A 258 10.65 1.64 -18.96
N ARG A 259 11.01 1.75 -20.25
CA ARG A 259 11.46 3.00 -20.88
C ARG A 259 10.86 3.12 -22.29
N VAL A 260 9.69 3.76 -22.35
CA VAL A 260 8.83 3.87 -23.52
C VAL A 260 8.54 5.33 -23.88
N ARG A 261 8.13 5.56 -25.13
CA ARG A 261 7.87 6.90 -25.69
C ARG A 261 6.46 7.40 -25.48
N GLU A 262 5.52 6.49 -25.26
CA GLU A 262 4.15 6.76 -24.84
C GLU A 262 3.81 5.81 -23.68
N PHE A 263 3.30 6.35 -22.58
CA PHE A 263 2.89 5.56 -21.41
C PHE A 263 1.67 6.19 -20.73
N LEU A 264 0.94 5.36 -19.99
CA LEU A 264 -0.12 5.82 -19.12
C LEU A 264 0.49 6.23 -17.77
N MET A 265 0.11 7.41 -17.29
CA MET A 265 0.41 7.91 -15.95
C MET A 265 -0.90 8.07 -15.18
N ALA A 266 -0.81 8.02 -13.86
CA ALA A 266 -1.80 8.58 -12.95
C ALA A 266 -1.06 9.53 -12.01
N GLU A 267 -1.47 10.79 -11.92
CA GLU A 267 -0.79 11.81 -11.11
C GLU A 267 -1.80 12.52 -10.22
N ILE A 268 -1.38 12.86 -9.01
CA ILE A 268 -2.18 13.56 -8.01
C ILE A 268 -1.50 14.89 -7.70
N GLU A 269 -2.22 16.01 -7.77
CA GLU A 269 -1.74 17.27 -7.20
C GLU A 269 -2.49 17.51 -5.88
N HIS A 270 -1.82 17.35 -4.74
CA HIS A 270 -2.41 17.65 -3.43
C HIS A 270 -1.97 19.05 -2.97
N PHE A 271 -2.90 20.00 -3.05
CA PHE A 271 -2.69 21.42 -2.74
C PHE A 271 -2.85 21.69 -1.24
N VAL A 272 -1.83 22.27 -0.62
CA VAL A 272 -1.77 22.53 0.83
C VAL A 272 -1.37 23.96 1.15
N ASP A 273 -1.77 24.42 2.35
CA ASP A 273 -1.30 25.68 2.90
C ASP A 273 0.21 25.62 3.24
N PRO A 274 1.06 26.51 2.67
CA PRO A 274 2.47 26.58 3.01
C PRO A 274 2.77 26.94 4.48
N GLU A 275 1.91 27.72 5.14
CA GLU A 275 2.07 28.12 6.56
C GLU A 275 1.37 27.15 7.52
N GLY A 276 0.47 26.29 7.02
CA GLY A 276 -0.28 25.29 7.81
C GLY A 276 0.57 24.14 8.37
N GLY A 277 1.90 24.17 8.17
CA GLY A 277 2.84 23.16 8.65
C GLY A 277 2.75 21.82 7.93
N LYS A 278 2.13 21.75 6.74
CA LYS A 278 1.98 20.54 5.91
C LYS A 278 1.54 19.30 6.71
N LYS A 279 0.51 19.47 7.53
CA LYS A 279 -0.12 18.40 8.31
C LYS A 279 -1.18 17.67 7.49
N HIS A 280 -1.30 16.35 7.66
CA HIS A 280 -2.38 15.59 7.01
C HIS A 280 -3.38 15.10 8.05
N PRO A 281 -4.67 15.44 7.95
CA PRO A 281 -5.66 15.14 9.00
C PRO A 281 -5.76 13.63 9.29
N ARG A 282 -5.48 12.80 8.27
CA ARG A 282 -5.52 11.34 8.35
C ARG A 282 -4.15 10.67 8.55
N PHE A 283 -3.08 11.42 8.84
CA PHE A 283 -1.73 10.83 9.05
C PHE A 283 -1.71 9.77 10.16
N ASN A 284 -2.54 9.95 11.19
CA ASN A 284 -2.68 8.98 12.29
C ASN A 284 -3.16 7.59 11.86
N GLU A 285 -3.83 7.45 10.71
CA GLU A 285 -4.30 6.16 10.17
C GLU A 285 -3.15 5.32 9.58
N VAL A 286 -2.05 5.96 9.18
CA VAL A 286 -0.94 5.33 8.45
C VAL A 286 0.41 5.44 9.13
N LYS A 287 0.54 6.22 10.22
CA LYS A 287 1.80 6.47 10.94
C LYS A 287 2.58 5.21 11.36
N ASP A 288 1.88 4.11 11.60
CA ASP A 288 2.47 2.85 12.07
C ASP A 288 2.86 1.90 10.91
N ILE A 289 2.57 2.27 9.66
CA ILE A 289 3.00 1.52 8.46
C ILE A 289 4.52 1.62 8.30
N GLU A 290 5.18 0.46 8.24
CA GLU A 290 6.64 0.36 8.09
C GLU A 290 7.08 0.40 6.63
N LEU A 291 7.90 1.39 6.27
CA LEU A 291 8.48 1.51 4.94
C LEU A 291 9.96 1.12 4.95
N ILE A 292 10.44 0.60 3.82
CA ILE A 292 11.87 0.36 3.56
C ILE A 292 12.43 1.62 2.91
N LEU A 293 13.21 2.40 3.66
CA LEU A 293 13.71 3.72 3.25
C LEU A 293 15.20 3.68 2.90
N LEU A 294 15.57 4.26 1.75
CA LEU A 294 16.94 4.61 1.39
C LEU A 294 17.08 6.14 1.44
N ASN A 295 17.54 6.65 2.58
CA ASN A 295 17.65 8.09 2.81
C ASN A 295 18.81 8.74 2.02
N ARG A 296 18.77 10.07 1.89
CA ARG A 296 19.79 10.87 1.19
C ARG A 296 21.19 10.74 1.81
N THR A 297 21.29 10.68 3.14
CA THR A 297 22.56 10.64 3.87
C THR A 297 23.36 9.37 3.59
N THR A 298 22.70 8.21 3.49
CA THR A 298 23.31 6.93 3.15
C THR A 298 23.84 6.94 1.71
N GLN A 299 23.06 7.47 0.75
CA GLN A 299 23.47 7.60 -0.66
C GLN A 299 24.69 8.52 -0.81
N LEU A 300 24.73 9.66 -0.11
CA LEU A 300 25.89 10.56 -0.09
C LEU A 300 27.18 9.93 0.49
N GLN A 301 27.07 8.81 1.19
CA GLN A 301 28.21 8.02 1.67
C GLN A 301 28.62 6.91 0.69
N GLY A 302 28.03 6.85 -0.50
CA GLY A 302 28.24 5.79 -1.49
C GLY A 302 27.61 4.44 -1.08
N ARG A 303 26.66 4.44 -0.14
CA ARG A 303 26.02 3.23 0.39
C ARG A 303 24.57 3.11 -0.08
N THR A 304 24.08 1.88 -0.13
CA THR A 304 22.72 1.52 -0.54
C THR A 304 21.93 0.81 0.57
N ASP A 305 22.44 0.87 1.80
CA ASP A 305 21.80 0.30 2.99
C ASP A 305 20.40 0.91 3.20
N VAL A 306 19.41 0.04 3.39
CA VAL A 306 18.02 0.43 3.66
C VAL A 306 17.68 0.30 5.13
N GLU A 307 16.82 1.20 5.63
CA GLU A 307 16.29 1.16 6.99
C GLU A 307 14.78 0.89 6.95
N LYS A 308 14.31 -0.08 7.73
CA LYS A 308 12.87 -0.36 7.88
C LYS A 308 12.33 0.47 9.04
N LEU A 309 11.42 1.40 8.78
CA LEU A 309 10.95 2.37 9.78
C LEU A 309 9.46 2.68 9.62
N PRO A 310 8.66 2.71 10.71
CA PRO A 310 7.31 3.29 10.70
C PRO A 310 7.33 4.74 10.21
N ILE A 311 6.45 5.09 9.27
CA ILE A 311 6.46 6.41 8.63
C ILE A 311 6.26 7.56 9.64
N GLY A 312 5.51 7.33 10.72
CA GLY A 312 5.36 8.27 11.83
C GLY A 312 6.68 8.57 12.54
N LYS A 313 7.55 7.57 12.69
CA LYS A 313 8.91 7.78 13.21
C LYS A 313 9.76 8.55 12.21
N ALA A 314 9.70 8.20 10.92
CA ALA A 314 10.45 8.88 9.86
C ALA A 314 10.13 10.39 9.79
N VAL A 315 8.84 10.76 9.86
CA VAL A 315 8.39 12.15 9.92
C VAL A 315 8.83 12.81 11.23
N SER A 316 8.63 12.16 12.39
CA SER A 316 9.03 12.74 13.68
C SER A 316 10.54 12.97 13.83
N ALA A 317 11.36 12.21 13.10
CA ALA A 317 12.82 12.33 13.05
C ALA A 317 13.31 13.32 11.97
N GLY A 318 12.42 13.89 11.15
CA GLY A 318 12.79 14.77 10.03
C GLY A 318 13.50 14.04 8.88
N ILE A 319 13.33 12.72 8.75
CA ILE A 319 13.83 11.94 7.60
C ILE A 319 12.94 12.21 6.38
N VAL A 320 11.63 12.18 6.60
CA VAL A 320 10.59 12.62 5.65
C VAL A 320 10.09 13.99 6.12
N ASP A 321 10.09 14.99 5.25
CA ASP A 321 9.93 16.42 5.63
C ASP A 321 8.63 16.73 6.41
N ASN A 322 7.51 16.11 6.03
CA ASN A 322 6.20 16.46 6.58
C ASN A 322 5.17 15.32 6.55
N GLU A 323 4.06 15.50 7.28
CA GLU A 323 3.00 14.49 7.43
C GLU A 323 2.25 14.21 6.11
N VAL A 324 2.09 15.20 5.22
CA VAL A 324 1.41 15.00 3.93
C VAL A 324 2.26 14.12 3.01
N LEU A 325 3.56 14.41 2.91
CA LEU A 325 4.49 13.57 2.16
C LEU A 325 4.53 12.14 2.75
N GLY A 326 4.66 12.02 4.07
CA GLY A 326 4.59 10.73 4.76
C GLY A 326 3.27 9.98 4.53
N TYR A 327 2.14 10.68 4.52
CA TYR A 327 0.83 10.10 4.24
C TYR A 327 0.80 9.44 2.86
N PHE A 328 1.22 10.16 1.82
CA PHE A 328 1.22 9.63 0.47
C PHE A 328 2.23 8.48 0.28
N LEU A 329 3.41 8.53 0.89
CA LEU A 329 4.36 7.40 0.86
C LEU A 329 3.75 6.12 1.43
N ALA A 330 3.03 6.21 2.55
CA ALA A 330 2.34 5.06 3.14
C ALA A 330 1.16 4.58 2.28
N ARG A 331 0.36 5.48 1.68
CA ARG A 331 -0.69 5.08 0.73
C ARG A 331 -0.12 4.44 -0.54
N ILE A 332 1.00 4.94 -1.07
CA ILE A 332 1.72 4.31 -2.20
C ILE A 332 2.13 2.87 -1.85
N HIS A 333 2.70 2.65 -0.67
CA HIS A 333 3.05 1.31 -0.18
C HIS A 333 1.82 0.39 -0.12
N LEU A 334 0.75 0.83 0.55
CA LEU A 334 -0.50 0.07 0.69
C LEU A 334 -1.19 -0.19 -0.67
N PHE A 335 -1.02 0.69 -1.65
CA PHE A 335 -1.49 0.47 -3.02
C PHE A 335 -0.69 -0.63 -3.73
N LEU A 336 0.64 -0.57 -3.65
CA LEU A 336 1.53 -1.60 -4.23
C LEU A 336 1.29 -2.97 -3.56
N GLU A 337 1.06 -3.01 -2.25
CA GLU A 337 0.65 -4.23 -1.55
C GLU A 337 -0.68 -4.78 -2.06
N LYS A 338 -1.74 -3.95 -2.13
CA LYS A 338 -3.07 -4.36 -2.65
C LYS A 338 -3.02 -4.79 -4.13
N LEU A 339 -2.08 -4.29 -4.93
CA LEU A 339 -1.82 -4.76 -6.29
C LEU A 339 -1.24 -6.19 -6.34
N GLY A 340 -0.59 -6.66 -5.26
CA GLY A 340 0.15 -7.92 -5.20
C GLY A 340 1.63 -7.80 -5.53
N VAL A 341 2.21 -6.60 -5.42
CA VAL A 341 3.66 -6.40 -5.51
C VAL A 341 4.33 -7.06 -4.30
N ASP A 342 5.39 -7.81 -4.55
CA ASP A 342 6.24 -8.41 -3.51
C ASP A 342 6.93 -7.32 -2.67
N GLN A 343 6.53 -7.18 -1.40
CA GLN A 343 7.03 -6.13 -0.51
C GLN A 343 8.51 -6.29 -0.12
N THR A 344 9.12 -7.46 -0.33
CA THR A 344 10.58 -7.65 -0.18
C THR A 344 11.37 -6.97 -1.32
N LYS A 345 10.67 -6.57 -2.39
CA LYS A 345 11.20 -5.94 -3.61
C LYS A 345 10.70 -4.49 -3.78
N VAL A 346 10.28 -3.85 -2.69
CA VAL A 346 9.86 -2.44 -2.64
C VAL A 346 10.84 -1.67 -1.76
N ARG A 347 11.28 -0.48 -2.20
CA ARG A 347 11.92 0.52 -1.33
C ARG A 347 11.50 1.92 -1.74
N PHE A 348 11.66 2.88 -0.83
CA PHE A 348 11.48 4.29 -1.09
C PHE A 348 12.85 4.97 -1.05
N ARG A 349 13.32 5.53 -2.17
CA ARG A 349 14.62 6.20 -2.28
C ARG A 349 14.43 7.71 -2.27
N GLN A 350 15.06 8.40 -1.34
CA GLN A 350 15.07 9.86 -1.29
C GLN A 350 16.00 10.42 -2.38
N HIS A 351 15.57 11.44 -3.13
CA HIS A 351 16.43 12.14 -4.09
C HIS A 351 17.58 12.85 -3.38
N MET A 352 18.75 12.87 -4.01
CA MET A 352 19.87 13.72 -3.58
C MET A 352 19.63 15.19 -3.97
N ALA A 353 20.30 16.13 -3.29
CA ALA A 353 20.08 17.57 -3.49
C ALA A 353 20.41 18.08 -4.91
N ASN A 354 21.19 17.30 -5.67
CA ASN A 354 21.58 17.51 -7.06
C ASN A 354 20.63 16.85 -8.08
N GLU A 355 19.92 15.78 -7.68
CA GLU A 355 18.88 15.11 -8.48
C GLU A 355 17.54 15.86 -8.36
N MET A 356 17.29 16.40 -7.17
CA MET A 356 16.07 17.11 -6.82
C MET A 356 15.84 18.29 -7.76
N ALA A 357 14.65 18.36 -8.35
CA ALA A 357 14.26 19.52 -9.14
C ALA A 357 14.45 20.81 -8.32
N HIS A 358 15.03 21.84 -8.93
CA HIS A 358 15.39 23.14 -8.32
C HIS A 358 14.29 23.91 -7.54
N TYR A 359 13.07 23.39 -7.48
CA TYR A 359 11.91 23.94 -6.77
C TYR A 359 11.32 22.99 -5.72
N ALA A 360 11.76 21.73 -5.66
CA ALA A 360 11.24 20.74 -4.73
C ALA A 360 11.91 20.87 -3.36
N ALA A 361 11.16 20.59 -2.28
CA ALA A 361 11.67 20.62 -0.91
C ALA A 361 12.22 19.25 -0.47
N ASP A 362 11.47 18.18 -0.79
CA ASP A 362 11.85 16.79 -0.60
C ASP A 362 11.22 15.94 -1.73
N CYS A 363 11.81 14.79 -2.04
CA CYS A 363 11.31 13.90 -3.09
C CYS A 363 11.74 12.46 -2.84
N TRP A 364 10.81 11.52 -3.00
CA TRP A 364 10.99 10.09 -2.73
C TRP A 364 10.40 9.23 -3.85
N ASP A 365 11.21 8.33 -4.40
CA ASP A 365 10.79 7.37 -5.42
C ASP A 365 10.43 6.03 -4.78
N ALA A 366 9.22 5.52 -5.02
CA ALA A 366 8.90 4.12 -4.80
C ALA A 366 9.52 3.29 -5.93
N GLU A 367 10.59 2.57 -5.61
CA GLU A 367 11.35 1.74 -6.53
C GLU A 367 10.99 0.27 -6.35
N LEU A 368 10.81 -0.43 -7.47
CA LEU A 368 10.55 -1.87 -7.53
C LEU A 368 11.78 -2.61 -8.05
N LEU A 369 12.21 -3.66 -7.34
CA LEU A 369 13.36 -4.47 -7.75
C LEU A 369 12.96 -5.49 -8.82
N THR A 370 13.48 -5.30 -10.02
CA THR A 370 13.25 -6.16 -11.19
C THR A 370 14.55 -6.82 -11.68
N SER A 371 14.45 -7.67 -12.69
CA SER A 371 15.56 -8.21 -13.50
C SER A 371 16.39 -7.15 -14.24
N TYR A 372 15.98 -5.87 -14.19
CA TYR A 372 16.74 -4.72 -14.68
C TYR A 372 17.39 -3.90 -13.55
N GLY A 373 17.20 -4.29 -12.28
CA GLY A 373 17.60 -3.53 -11.10
C GLY A 373 16.41 -2.84 -10.42
N TRP A 374 16.69 -1.90 -9.53
CA TRP A 374 15.68 -1.05 -8.91
C TRP A 374 15.15 -0.03 -9.94
N ILE A 375 13.83 0.02 -10.10
CA ILE A 375 13.17 0.89 -11.07
C ILE A 375 12.14 1.77 -10.36
N GLU A 376 12.34 3.08 -10.43
CA GLU A 376 11.37 4.12 -10.05
C GLU A 376 10.01 3.88 -10.73
N CYS A 377 8.98 3.59 -9.94
CA CYS A 377 7.63 3.28 -10.42
C CYS A 377 6.59 4.30 -9.97
N VAL A 378 6.85 4.99 -8.86
CA VAL A 378 6.06 6.15 -8.39
C VAL A 378 7.03 7.20 -7.85
N GLY A 379 7.05 8.41 -8.42
CA GLY A 379 7.70 9.56 -7.79
C GLY A 379 6.75 10.22 -6.79
N CYS A 380 7.26 10.71 -5.66
CA CYS A 380 6.48 11.47 -4.68
C CYS A 380 7.24 12.73 -4.26
N ALA A 381 6.89 13.87 -4.85
CA ALA A 381 7.65 15.12 -4.77
C ALA A 381 6.89 16.23 -4.04
N ASP A 382 7.56 16.98 -3.18
CA ASP A 382 7.06 18.24 -2.62
C ASP A 382 7.50 19.39 -3.52
N ARG A 383 6.68 19.75 -4.54
CA ARG A 383 7.03 20.72 -5.60
C ARG A 383 6.97 22.19 -5.14
N SER A 384 6.69 22.43 -3.85
CA SER A 384 6.36 23.73 -3.28
C SER A 384 5.30 24.49 -4.12
N ALA A 385 5.43 25.80 -4.29
CA ALA A 385 4.47 26.65 -5.00
C ALA A 385 4.87 26.99 -6.46
N PHE A 386 5.87 26.29 -7.02
CA PHE A 386 6.55 26.69 -8.26
C PHE A 386 5.62 26.79 -9.47
N ASP A 387 4.90 25.71 -9.80
CA ASP A 387 4.09 25.63 -11.02
C ASP A 387 2.98 26.71 -11.06
N LEU A 388 2.25 26.89 -9.96
CA LEU A 388 1.25 27.94 -9.85
C LEU A 388 1.89 29.34 -9.92
N THR A 389 3.06 29.55 -9.31
CA THR A 389 3.77 30.83 -9.33
C THR A 389 4.23 31.22 -10.73
N VAL A 390 4.82 30.30 -11.50
CA VAL A 390 5.31 30.62 -12.86
C VAL A 390 4.17 30.89 -13.83
N HIS A 391 3.07 30.12 -13.75
CA HIS A 391 1.88 30.34 -14.59
C HIS A 391 1.13 31.62 -14.20
N ALA A 392 0.97 31.93 -12.91
CA ALA A 392 0.38 33.19 -12.46
C ALA A 392 1.19 34.39 -12.95
N LYS A 393 2.52 34.35 -12.80
CA LYS A 393 3.43 35.42 -13.25
C LYS A 393 3.40 35.62 -14.77
N LYS A 394 3.27 34.55 -15.56
CA LYS A 394 3.18 34.62 -17.03
C LYS A 394 1.84 35.16 -17.52
N THR A 395 0.74 34.74 -16.90
CA THR A 395 -0.62 34.96 -17.42
C THR A 395 -1.36 36.13 -16.76
N GLY A 396 -0.94 36.54 -15.56
CA GLY A 396 -1.71 37.44 -14.69
C GLY A 396 -2.95 36.79 -14.07
N ALA A 397 -3.18 35.48 -14.27
CA ALA A 397 -4.26 34.77 -13.63
C ALA A 397 -3.98 34.59 -12.13
N PRO A 398 -4.96 34.81 -11.24
CA PRO A 398 -4.76 34.77 -9.80
C PRO A 398 -4.73 33.30 -9.30
N LEU A 399 -3.65 32.55 -9.52
CA LEU A 399 -3.50 31.17 -9.05
C LEU A 399 -3.13 31.12 -7.55
N CYS A 400 -4.04 31.61 -6.70
CA CYS A 400 -3.88 31.75 -5.26
C CYS A 400 -5.18 31.38 -4.51
N VAL A 401 -5.04 30.98 -3.25
CA VAL A 401 -6.17 30.79 -2.31
C VAL A 401 -6.46 32.13 -1.63
N ARG A 402 -7.73 32.42 -1.38
CA ARG A 402 -8.19 33.56 -0.57
C ARG A 402 -9.10 33.07 0.54
N GLU A 403 -8.63 33.10 1.78
CA GLU A 403 -9.36 32.63 2.95
C GLU A 403 -9.65 33.78 3.92
N THR A 404 -10.79 33.70 4.62
CA THR A 404 -11.10 34.64 5.71
C THR A 404 -10.31 34.25 6.94
N ARG A 405 -9.54 35.18 7.51
CA ARG A 405 -8.81 34.94 8.77
C ARG A 405 -9.80 34.80 9.92
N SER A 406 -9.59 33.81 10.79
CA SER A 406 -10.34 33.64 12.04
C SER A 406 -10.21 34.86 12.96
N GLU A 407 -9.01 35.43 13.05
CA GLU A 407 -8.73 36.69 13.72
C GLU A 407 -8.18 37.72 12.71
N PRO A 408 -8.79 38.92 12.58
CA PRO A 408 -8.30 39.94 11.65
C PRO A 408 -6.91 40.45 12.04
N LEU A 409 -5.96 40.37 11.11
CA LEU A 409 -4.58 40.77 11.35
C LEU A 409 -4.49 42.31 11.37
N LYS A 410 -4.08 42.87 12.51
CA LYS A 410 -3.89 44.32 12.69
C LYS A 410 -2.42 44.67 12.43
N ILE A 411 -2.14 45.24 11.26
CA ILE A 411 -0.81 45.69 10.87
C ILE A 411 -0.73 47.20 11.12
N GLU A 412 0.18 47.63 11.99
CA GLU A 412 0.51 49.06 12.12
C GLU A 412 1.59 49.43 11.10
N GLU A 413 1.26 50.25 10.12
CA GLU A 413 2.19 50.70 9.08
C GLU A 413 2.17 52.23 8.93
N TRP A 414 3.32 52.80 8.56
CA TRP A 414 3.41 54.19 8.12
C TRP A 414 2.93 54.26 6.67
N GLN A 415 1.74 54.80 6.49
CA GLN A 415 1.15 55.09 5.18
C GLN A 415 1.56 56.47 4.72
N VAL A 416 1.69 56.62 3.40
CA VAL A 416 2.04 57.87 2.75
C VAL A 416 0.86 58.32 1.88
N ASP A 417 0.31 59.49 2.16
CA ASP A 417 -0.70 60.14 1.32
C ASP A 417 -0.06 61.29 0.56
N LEU A 418 -0.14 61.26 -0.77
CA LEU A 418 0.28 62.37 -1.64
C LEU A 418 -0.92 63.21 -2.06
N ASP A 419 -0.87 64.53 -1.87
CA ASP A 419 -1.88 65.45 -2.39
C ASP A 419 -1.72 65.58 -3.91
N LYS A 420 -2.31 64.63 -4.65
CA LYS A 420 -2.18 64.53 -6.11
C LYS A 420 -2.60 65.82 -6.86
N LYS A 421 -3.45 66.68 -6.25
CA LYS A 421 -3.86 67.96 -6.83
C LYS A 421 -2.73 69.01 -6.82
N LYS A 422 -1.81 68.95 -5.86
CA LYS A 422 -0.64 69.84 -5.77
C LYS A 422 0.66 69.16 -6.26
N PHE A 423 0.81 67.88 -5.97
CA PHE A 423 1.98 67.06 -6.31
C PHE A 423 2.19 66.96 -7.83
N GLY A 424 1.13 66.68 -8.59
CA GLY A 424 1.17 66.64 -10.06
C GLY A 424 1.65 67.96 -10.69
N PRO A 425 1.06 69.12 -10.37
CA PRO A 425 1.55 70.42 -10.84
C PRO A 425 2.97 70.80 -10.41
N LYS A 426 3.43 70.38 -9.23
CA LYS A 426 4.80 70.63 -8.73
C LYS A 426 5.84 69.86 -9.54
N PHE A 427 5.68 68.55 -9.72
CA PHE A 427 6.70 67.67 -10.31
C PHE A 427 6.49 67.34 -11.80
N LYS A 428 5.30 67.60 -12.36
CA LYS A 428 4.98 67.50 -13.80
C LYS A 428 5.43 66.16 -14.40
N LYS A 429 6.37 66.18 -15.36
CA LYS A 429 6.91 65.00 -16.06
C LYS A 429 7.63 64.02 -15.13
N ASP A 430 8.21 64.53 -14.05
CA ASP A 430 9.03 63.76 -13.10
C ASP A 430 8.15 63.16 -11.97
N GLY A 431 6.88 63.59 -11.87
CA GLY A 431 5.96 63.22 -10.79
C GLY A 431 5.78 61.71 -10.62
N LYS A 432 5.72 60.92 -11.70
CA LYS A 432 5.63 59.45 -11.62
C LYS A 432 6.88 58.80 -11.03
N ALA A 433 8.06 59.36 -11.28
CA ALA A 433 9.32 58.84 -10.73
C ALA A 433 9.44 59.18 -9.23
N VAL A 434 9.02 60.38 -8.84
CA VAL A 434 8.97 60.78 -7.42
C VAL A 434 7.91 59.98 -6.65
N GLU A 435 6.72 59.77 -7.24
CA GLU A 435 5.66 58.90 -6.68
C GLU A 435 6.17 57.48 -6.45
N ALA A 436 6.77 56.84 -7.47
CA ALA A 436 7.34 55.50 -7.34
C ALA A 436 8.48 55.40 -6.30
N ALA A 437 9.34 56.42 -6.19
CA ALA A 437 10.41 56.46 -5.19
C ALA A 437 9.88 56.63 -3.76
N VAL A 438 8.81 57.41 -3.58
CA VAL A 438 8.11 57.57 -2.29
C VAL A 438 7.39 56.28 -1.90
N ASP A 439 6.69 55.63 -2.84
CA ASP A 439 6.01 54.35 -2.60
C ASP A 439 7.01 53.24 -2.23
N ALA A 440 8.22 53.26 -2.80
CA ALA A 440 9.30 52.30 -2.51
C ALA A 440 10.01 52.48 -1.15
N LEU A 441 9.70 53.53 -0.38
CA LEU A 441 10.31 53.75 0.94
C LEU A 441 9.95 52.64 1.95
N SER A 442 10.94 52.09 2.66
CA SER A 442 10.73 51.10 3.73
C SER A 442 10.00 51.72 4.93
N GLN A 443 9.40 50.87 5.78
CA GLN A 443 8.68 51.32 6.98
C GLN A 443 9.56 52.13 7.95
N GLU A 444 10.82 51.72 8.15
CA GLU A 444 11.81 52.44 8.97
C GLU A 444 12.14 53.83 8.39
N LEU A 445 12.29 53.91 7.05
CA LEU A 445 12.50 55.16 6.35
C LEU A 445 11.27 56.07 6.44
N ARG A 446 10.06 55.53 6.29
CA ARG A 446 8.80 56.28 6.44
C ARG A 446 8.61 56.81 7.86
N GLU A 447 8.95 56.02 8.89
CA GLU A 447 8.93 56.48 10.29
C GLU A 447 9.87 57.68 10.49
N LYS A 448 11.13 57.53 10.09
CA LYS A 448 12.13 58.59 10.18
C LYS A 448 11.71 59.85 9.41
N LEU A 449 11.23 59.68 8.18
CA LEU A 449 10.75 60.78 7.34
C LEU A 449 9.47 61.43 7.90
N SER A 450 8.60 60.71 8.59
CA SER A 450 7.46 61.32 9.31
C SER A 450 7.93 62.24 10.44
N LEU A 451 8.95 61.83 11.20
CA LEU A 451 9.56 62.65 12.25
C LEU A 451 10.26 63.89 11.66
N ASP A 452 11.05 63.72 10.60
CA ASP A 452 11.71 64.82 9.91
C ASP A 452 10.72 65.80 9.27
N LEU A 453 9.63 65.31 8.67
CA LEU A 453 8.54 66.11 8.10
C LEU A 453 7.83 66.96 9.17
N ARG A 454 7.62 66.39 10.37
CA ARG A 454 7.02 67.10 11.52
C ARG A 454 7.95 68.17 12.08
N LYS A 455 9.26 67.93 12.08
CA LYS A 455 10.27 68.83 12.67
C LYS A 455 10.70 69.95 11.71
N ASN A 456 10.88 69.63 10.43
CA ASN A 456 11.51 70.51 9.44
C ASN A 456 10.52 71.05 8.39
N GLY A 457 9.28 70.55 8.35
CA GLY A 457 8.24 70.96 7.39
C GLY A 457 8.41 70.43 5.95
N ARG A 458 9.50 69.70 5.69
CA ARG A 458 9.89 69.15 4.39
C ARG A 458 10.76 67.91 4.58
N ILE A 459 10.80 67.04 3.58
CA ILE A 459 11.68 65.86 3.52
C ILE A 459 12.45 65.81 2.21
N GLU A 460 13.56 65.08 2.19
CA GLU A 460 14.35 64.80 1.00
C GLU A 460 14.29 63.30 0.69
N VAL A 461 13.91 62.96 -0.54
CA VAL A 461 13.79 61.58 -1.03
C VAL A 461 14.75 61.38 -2.20
N GLU A 462 15.46 60.25 -2.22
CA GLU A 462 16.37 59.91 -3.32
C GLU A 462 15.58 59.38 -4.52
N VAL A 463 15.71 60.03 -5.68
CA VAL A 463 14.95 59.72 -6.90
C VAL A 463 15.94 59.61 -8.08
N PRO A 464 16.43 58.39 -8.38
CA PRO A 464 17.38 58.17 -9.47
C PRO A 464 16.85 58.71 -10.81
N GLY A 465 17.64 59.55 -11.47
CA GLY A 465 17.30 60.15 -12.76
C GLY A 465 16.50 61.45 -12.73
N VAL A 466 16.11 61.96 -11.55
CA VAL A 466 15.45 63.27 -11.41
C VAL A 466 16.37 64.28 -10.72
N GLY A 467 16.63 65.41 -11.39
CA GLY A 467 17.44 66.50 -10.84
C GLY A 467 18.88 66.07 -10.47
N SER A 468 19.29 66.35 -9.24
CA SER A 468 20.58 65.92 -8.66
C SER A 468 20.54 64.51 -8.05
N GLY A 469 19.48 63.73 -8.30
CA GLY A 469 19.23 62.43 -7.67
C GLY A 469 18.49 62.51 -6.33
N LYS A 470 18.18 63.73 -5.85
CA LYS A 470 17.40 63.98 -4.64
C LYS A 470 16.30 65.00 -4.91
N VAL A 471 15.14 64.80 -4.30
CA VAL A 471 13.95 65.63 -4.47
C VAL A 471 13.39 66.02 -3.11
N GLU A 472 13.18 67.32 -2.92
CA GLU A 472 12.57 67.89 -1.73
C GLU A 472 11.04 67.91 -1.86
N ILE A 473 10.35 67.40 -0.83
CA ILE A 473 8.89 67.29 -0.77
C ILE A 473 8.39 68.01 0.49
N ASP A 474 7.64 69.09 0.28
CA ASP A 474 7.05 69.92 1.34
C ASP A 474 5.86 69.22 2.01
N LYS A 475 5.60 69.51 3.30
CA LYS A 475 4.45 68.97 4.06
C LYS A 475 3.07 69.27 3.46
N ASP A 476 2.96 70.27 2.59
CA ASP A 476 1.72 70.56 1.86
C ASP A 476 1.43 69.56 0.72
N LEU A 477 2.41 68.70 0.36
CA LEU A 477 2.37 67.75 -0.75
C LEU A 477 2.28 66.28 -0.29
N ILE A 478 2.74 65.99 0.94
CA ILE A 478 2.86 64.64 1.50
C ILE A 478 2.46 64.62 2.98
N ALA A 479 1.69 63.60 3.37
CA ALA A 479 1.48 63.24 4.77
C ALA A 479 2.00 61.82 5.01
N ILE A 480 2.72 61.61 6.12
CA ILE A 480 3.21 60.28 6.52
C ILE A 480 2.66 59.99 7.92
N GLU A 481 1.72 59.04 8.01
CA GLU A 481 0.95 58.76 9.21
C GLU A 481 0.97 57.27 9.54
N LYS A 482 1.12 56.95 10.83
CA LYS A 482 0.99 55.59 11.33
C LYS A 482 -0.49 55.22 11.38
N ARG A 483 -0.90 54.22 10.60
CA ARG A 483 -2.28 53.75 10.49
C ARG A 483 -2.34 52.24 10.71
N THR A 484 -3.42 51.77 11.32
CA THR A 484 -3.68 50.35 11.48
C THR A 484 -4.48 49.84 10.28
N ARG A 485 -3.85 49.05 9.41
CA ARG A 485 -4.57 48.25 8.41
C ARG A 485 -5.10 46.99 9.07
N VAL A 486 -6.37 46.69 8.87
CA VAL A 486 -6.99 45.44 9.35
C VAL A 486 -7.21 44.52 8.14
N GLU A 487 -6.53 43.39 8.13
CA GLU A 487 -6.67 42.37 7.09
C GLU A 487 -7.60 41.26 7.57
N HIS A 488 -8.78 41.19 6.96
CA HIS A 488 -9.76 40.14 7.20
C HIS A 488 -9.54 38.88 6.34
N THR A 489 -8.69 38.98 5.31
CA THR A 489 -8.45 37.92 4.32
C THR A 489 -6.94 37.65 4.23
N ARG A 490 -6.56 36.39 4.08
CA ARG A 490 -5.20 35.96 3.74
C ARG A 490 -5.21 35.47 2.29
N GLU A 491 -4.20 35.87 1.52
CA GLU A 491 -3.96 35.39 0.16
C GLU A 491 -2.61 34.68 0.12
N TYR A 492 -2.56 33.47 -0.44
CA TYR A 492 -1.33 32.69 -0.60
C TYR A 492 -1.37 31.79 -1.83
N THR A 493 -0.20 31.44 -2.36
CA THR A 493 -0.07 30.37 -3.37
C THR A 493 0.14 29.05 -2.62
N PRO A 494 -0.68 28.01 -2.83
CA PRO A 494 -0.53 26.75 -2.11
C PRO A 494 0.74 26.00 -2.57
N ASN A 495 1.30 25.21 -1.65
CA ASN A 495 2.30 24.20 -1.99
C ASN A 495 1.61 22.96 -2.58
N VAL A 496 2.34 22.16 -3.35
CA VAL A 496 1.84 20.93 -3.96
C VAL A 496 2.70 19.73 -3.57
N ILE A 497 2.05 18.66 -3.12
CA ILE A 497 2.65 17.31 -3.06
C ILE A 497 2.14 16.51 -4.26
N GLU A 498 3.06 15.97 -5.05
CA GLU A 498 2.79 15.24 -6.28
C GLU A 498 3.21 13.76 -6.18
N PRO A 499 2.25 12.84 -5.93
CA PRO A 499 2.38 11.42 -6.27
C PRO A 499 2.17 11.16 -7.78
N SER A 500 3.23 10.81 -8.51
CA SER A 500 3.20 10.52 -9.96
C SER A 500 3.50 9.04 -10.24
N PHE A 501 2.53 8.30 -10.78
CA PHE A 501 2.56 6.84 -10.95
C PHE A 501 2.82 6.42 -12.41
N GLY A 502 3.96 5.76 -12.65
CA GLY A 502 4.31 5.17 -13.94
C GLY A 502 3.61 3.83 -14.18
N ILE A 503 2.33 3.84 -14.57
CA ILE A 503 1.47 2.64 -14.66
C ILE A 503 2.09 1.52 -15.50
N GLY A 504 2.78 1.83 -16.60
CA GLY A 504 3.48 0.83 -17.43
C GLY A 504 4.64 0.11 -16.69
N ARG A 505 5.38 0.84 -15.85
CA ARG A 505 6.46 0.29 -15.02
C ARG A 505 5.92 -0.57 -13.87
N ILE A 506 4.86 -0.09 -13.21
CA ILE A 506 4.13 -0.84 -12.18
C ILE A 506 3.59 -2.16 -12.77
N LEU A 507 2.97 -2.10 -13.94
CA LEU A 507 2.40 -3.26 -14.63
C LEU A 507 3.48 -4.30 -14.98
N TYR A 508 4.63 -3.88 -15.54
CA TYR A 508 5.74 -4.80 -15.82
C TYR A 508 6.32 -5.43 -14.55
N SER A 509 6.61 -4.61 -13.54
CA SER A 509 7.19 -5.07 -12.27
C SER A 509 6.25 -6.03 -11.55
N LEU A 510 4.94 -5.74 -11.52
CA LEU A 510 3.93 -6.65 -10.99
C LEU A 510 3.94 -8.01 -11.71
N MET A 511 3.97 -8.02 -13.05
CA MET A 511 4.05 -9.27 -13.82
C MET A 511 5.30 -10.08 -13.48
N GLU A 512 6.45 -9.42 -13.28
CA GLU A 512 7.69 -10.10 -12.87
C GLU A 512 7.61 -10.63 -11.43
N HIS A 513 7.07 -9.85 -10.49
CA HIS A 513 6.97 -10.21 -9.08
C HIS A 513 6.00 -11.37 -8.84
N VAL A 514 4.89 -11.45 -9.60
CA VAL A 514 3.91 -12.54 -9.45
C VAL A 514 4.22 -13.78 -10.29
N TYR A 515 5.24 -13.74 -11.15
CA TYR A 515 5.61 -14.85 -12.02
C TYR A 515 6.37 -15.95 -11.27
N TRP A 516 6.11 -17.20 -11.64
CA TRP A 516 6.87 -18.40 -11.26
C TRP A 516 6.54 -19.56 -12.21
N SER A 517 7.30 -20.66 -12.14
CA SER A 517 7.02 -21.89 -12.90
C SER A 517 6.74 -23.07 -11.98
N ARG A 518 5.86 -23.98 -12.42
CA ARG A 518 5.51 -25.19 -11.65
C ARG A 518 6.74 -26.04 -11.37
N GLU A 519 6.78 -26.62 -10.17
CA GLU A 519 7.81 -27.60 -9.81
C GLU A 519 7.84 -28.77 -10.81
N GLY A 520 9.03 -29.10 -11.29
CA GLY A 520 9.25 -30.16 -12.29
C GLY A 520 8.87 -29.81 -13.73
N ASP A 521 8.34 -28.62 -14.03
CA ASP A 521 7.99 -28.21 -15.39
C ASP A 521 8.15 -26.69 -15.59
N GLU A 522 9.37 -26.26 -15.93
CA GLU A 522 9.74 -24.86 -16.18
C GLU A 522 8.91 -24.22 -17.31
N ALA A 523 8.38 -25.02 -18.24
CA ALA A 523 7.55 -24.53 -19.34
C ALA A 523 6.12 -24.16 -18.90
N ARG A 524 5.72 -24.48 -17.66
CA ARG A 524 4.41 -24.15 -17.07
C ARG A 524 4.51 -22.93 -16.16
N GLY A 525 4.67 -21.77 -16.80
CA GLY A 525 4.59 -20.47 -16.14
C GLY A 525 3.21 -20.19 -15.53
N VAL A 526 3.20 -19.43 -14.44
CA VAL A 526 2.02 -18.98 -13.69
C VAL A 526 2.17 -17.48 -13.39
N LEU A 527 1.11 -16.70 -13.56
CA LEU A 527 1.06 -15.31 -13.08
C LEU A 527 0.12 -15.21 -11.88
N SER A 528 0.67 -15.13 -10.66
CA SER A 528 -0.12 -15.13 -9.43
C SER A 528 -0.73 -13.78 -9.05
N PHE A 529 -1.44 -13.15 -9.98
CA PHE A 529 -2.20 -11.91 -9.75
C PHE A 529 -3.24 -12.11 -8.63
N PRO A 530 -3.41 -11.14 -7.71
CA PRO A 530 -4.57 -11.08 -6.83
C PRO A 530 -5.89 -11.00 -7.63
N PRO A 531 -7.00 -11.57 -7.12
CA PRO A 531 -8.29 -11.52 -7.81
C PRO A 531 -8.76 -10.12 -8.24
N PRO A 532 -8.59 -9.02 -7.47
CA PRO A 532 -8.97 -7.68 -7.91
C PRO A 532 -8.32 -7.25 -9.22
N VAL A 533 -7.04 -7.57 -9.45
CA VAL A 533 -6.29 -7.13 -10.64
C VAL A 533 -6.22 -8.14 -11.78
N ALA A 534 -6.46 -9.43 -11.52
CA ALA A 534 -6.35 -10.48 -12.53
C ALA A 534 -7.17 -10.20 -13.81
N PRO A 535 -6.61 -10.35 -15.04
CA PRO A 535 -7.27 -9.97 -16.30
C PRO A 535 -8.62 -10.65 -16.55
N THR A 536 -8.71 -11.92 -16.18
CA THR A 536 -9.92 -12.74 -16.18
C THR A 536 -10.03 -13.34 -14.79
N LYS A 537 -11.22 -13.33 -14.18
CA LYS A 537 -11.41 -13.83 -12.81
C LYS A 537 -11.70 -15.32 -12.79
N VAL A 538 -12.51 -15.80 -13.75
CA VAL A 538 -12.97 -17.20 -13.79
C VAL A 538 -12.78 -17.82 -15.18
N LEU A 539 -12.12 -18.97 -15.23
CA LEU A 539 -12.13 -19.89 -16.37
C LEU A 539 -13.33 -20.83 -16.26
N LEU A 540 -14.18 -20.90 -17.29
CA LEU A 540 -15.15 -21.97 -17.50
C LEU A 540 -14.54 -23.01 -18.45
N VAL A 541 -14.40 -24.26 -17.99
CA VAL A 541 -13.74 -25.32 -18.77
C VAL A 541 -14.58 -26.61 -18.76
N PRO A 542 -15.12 -27.07 -19.90
CA PRO A 542 -15.78 -28.38 -19.96
C PRO A 542 -14.73 -29.50 -19.99
N LEU A 543 -14.92 -30.61 -19.29
CA LEU A 543 -13.94 -31.70 -19.21
C LEU A 543 -13.55 -32.24 -20.60
N SER A 544 -14.52 -32.30 -21.52
CA SER A 544 -14.34 -32.65 -22.94
C SER A 544 -15.34 -31.86 -23.80
N ASN A 545 -15.38 -32.12 -25.11
CA ASN A 545 -16.30 -31.40 -26.02
C ASN A 545 -17.69 -32.06 -26.10
N HIS A 546 -18.14 -32.73 -25.03
CA HIS A 546 -19.46 -33.36 -24.97
C HIS A 546 -20.58 -32.32 -25.06
N GLN A 547 -21.63 -32.60 -25.86
CA GLN A 547 -22.68 -31.61 -26.12
C GLN A 547 -23.48 -31.26 -24.86
N GLU A 548 -23.65 -32.21 -23.93
CA GLU A 548 -24.37 -32.02 -22.66
C GLU A 548 -23.72 -31.00 -21.72
N PHE A 549 -22.43 -30.68 -21.89
CA PHE A 549 -21.76 -29.65 -21.08
C PHE A 549 -22.11 -28.24 -21.55
N LYS A 550 -22.53 -28.05 -22.80
CA LYS A 550 -22.78 -26.72 -23.39
C LYS A 550 -23.91 -25.95 -22.71
N PRO A 551 -25.08 -26.53 -22.37
CA PRO A 551 -26.12 -25.84 -21.61
C PRO A 551 -25.62 -25.33 -20.25
N LEU A 552 -24.86 -26.15 -19.53
CA LEU A 552 -24.30 -25.79 -18.22
C LEU A 552 -23.26 -24.67 -18.35
N ILE A 553 -22.27 -24.80 -19.26
CA ILE A 553 -21.29 -23.73 -19.55
C ILE A 553 -22.00 -22.41 -19.92
N ARG A 554 -23.06 -22.47 -20.74
CA ARG A 554 -23.85 -21.29 -21.11
C ARG A 554 -24.54 -20.66 -19.90
N ARG A 555 -25.14 -21.46 -19.01
CA ARG A 555 -25.80 -21.01 -17.77
C ARG A 555 -24.80 -20.34 -16.81
N MET A 556 -23.70 -21.01 -16.49
CA MET A 556 -22.63 -20.48 -15.64
C MET A 556 -22.07 -19.17 -16.21
N GLY A 557 -21.82 -19.11 -17.52
CA GLY A 557 -21.35 -17.91 -18.20
C GLY A 557 -22.38 -16.78 -18.31
N GLN A 558 -23.68 -17.06 -18.20
CA GLN A 558 -24.72 -16.03 -18.06
C GLN A 558 -24.72 -15.46 -16.64
N LYS A 559 -24.67 -16.31 -15.60
CA LYS A 559 -24.64 -15.89 -14.18
C LYS A 559 -23.41 -15.04 -13.87
N LEU A 560 -22.21 -15.46 -14.33
CA LEU A 560 -20.98 -14.66 -14.21
C LEU A 560 -21.08 -13.27 -14.87
N ARG A 561 -21.70 -13.16 -16.06
CA ARG A 561 -21.92 -11.86 -16.72
C ARG A 561 -22.93 -10.98 -16.00
N GLN A 562 -23.98 -11.55 -15.42
CA GLN A 562 -24.97 -10.81 -14.61
C GLN A 562 -24.32 -10.23 -13.35
N LEU A 563 -23.38 -10.95 -12.73
CA LEU A 563 -22.58 -10.50 -11.59
C LEU A 563 -21.44 -9.54 -11.97
N GLY A 564 -21.24 -9.20 -13.26
CA GLY A 564 -20.12 -8.37 -13.72
C GLY A 564 -18.74 -9.05 -13.66
N ILE A 565 -18.69 -10.36 -13.41
CA ILE A 565 -17.43 -11.11 -13.21
C ILE A 565 -16.82 -11.49 -14.57
N SER A 566 -15.68 -10.87 -14.90
CA SER A 566 -14.88 -11.20 -16.09
C SER A 566 -14.52 -12.69 -16.12
N SER A 567 -14.96 -13.37 -17.17
CA SER A 567 -14.81 -14.82 -17.32
C SER A 567 -14.53 -15.24 -18.75
N ARG A 568 -13.85 -16.37 -18.92
CA ARG A 568 -13.45 -16.94 -20.21
C ARG A 568 -13.86 -18.39 -20.31
N VAL A 569 -14.36 -18.81 -21.47
CA VAL A 569 -14.57 -20.24 -21.80
C VAL A 569 -13.34 -20.76 -22.55
N ASP A 570 -12.83 -21.95 -22.19
CA ASP A 570 -11.88 -22.72 -23.03
C ASP A 570 -12.46 -24.11 -23.32
N ASP A 571 -13.23 -24.21 -24.41
CA ASP A 571 -13.77 -25.44 -24.99
C ASP A 571 -12.90 -25.97 -26.17
N SER A 572 -11.62 -25.57 -26.20
CA SER A 572 -10.69 -26.08 -27.22
C SER A 572 -10.43 -27.58 -27.05
N SER A 573 -10.08 -28.25 -28.15
CA SER A 573 -9.77 -29.69 -28.20
C SER A 573 -8.51 -30.11 -27.43
N ALA A 574 -7.91 -29.23 -26.63
CA ALA A 574 -6.77 -29.53 -25.79
C ALA A 574 -7.20 -30.29 -24.51
N SER A 575 -6.28 -31.09 -23.94
CA SER A 575 -6.51 -31.73 -22.64
C SER A 575 -6.80 -30.69 -21.55
N ILE A 576 -7.60 -31.06 -20.54
CA ILE A 576 -7.98 -30.14 -19.46
C ILE A 576 -6.76 -29.53 -18.76
N GLY A 577 -5.70 -30.31 -18.51
CA GLY A 577 -4.45 -29.81 -17.94
C GLY A 577 -3.76 -28.75 -18.81
N LYS A 578 -3.82 -28.89 -20.15
CA LYS A 578 -3.28 -27.88 -21.08
C LYS A 578 -4.15 -26.62 -21.15
N ARG A 579 -5.47 -26.75 -20.96
CA ARG A 579 -6.40 -25.60 -20.84
C ARG A 579 -6.21 -24.85 -19.53
N TYR A 580 -6.03 -25.56 -18.40
CA TYR A 580 -5.60 -24.94 -17.15
C TYR A 580 -4.26 -24.23 -17.30
N SER A 581 -3.22 -24.90 -17.81
CA SER A 581 -1.89 -24.30 -17.92
C SER A 581 -1.86 -23.03 -18.76
N ARG A 582 -2.65 -22.95 -19.85
CA ARG A 582 -2.80 -21.71 -20.65
C ARG A 582 -3.43 -20.56 -19.88
N ASN A 583 -4.28 -20.84 -18.91
CA ASN A 583 -4.98 -19.83 -18.11
C ASN A 583 -4.21 -19.48 -16.83
N ASP A 584 -3.42 -20.42 -16.29
CA ASP A 584 -2.41 -20.14 -15.27
C ASP A 584 -1.37 -19.12 -15.80
N GLU A 585 -0.91 -19.28 -17.06
CA GLU A 585 -0.06 -18.31 -17.79
C GLU A 585 -0.75 -16.96 -18.08
N LEU A 586 -2.08 -16.89 -18.04
CA LEU A 586 -2.86 -15.64 -18.12
C LEU A 586 -3.16 -15.06 -16.73
N GLY A 587 -2.82 -15.80 -15.68
CA GLY A 587 -3.06 -15.46 -14.28
C GLY A 587 -4.52 -15.51 -13.85
N THR A 588 -5.39 -16.26 -14.55
CA THR A 588 -6.79 -16.47 -14.14
C THR A 588 -6.85 -17.22 -12.80
N PRO A 589 -7.36 -16.62 -11.69
CA PRO A 589 -7.21 -17.18 -10.35
C PRO A 589 -8.12 -18.38 -10.07
N LEU A 590 -9.31 -18.44 -10.67
CA LEU A 590 -10.28 -19.51 -10.44
C LEU A 590 -10.66 -20.23 -11.73
N GLY A 591 -10.88 -21.54 -11.66
CA GLY A 591 -11.41 -22.35 -12.76
C GLY A 591 -12.59 -23.20 -12.32
N ILE A 592 -13.71 -23.11 -13.03
CA ILE A 592 -14.90 -23.94 -12.83
C ILE A 592 -14.94 -24.99 -13.94
N THR A 593 -14.85 -26.27 -13.57
CA THR A 593 -14.97 -27.40 -14.49
C THR A 593 -16.40 -27.94 -14.53
N VAL A 594 -16.88 -28.16 -15.76
CA VAL A 594 -18.13 -28.85 -16.06
C VAL A 594 -17.81 -30.25 -16.57
N ASP A 595 -18.32 -31.29 -15.92
CA ASP A 595 -18.04 -32.69 -16.28
C ASP A 595 -19.29 -33.58 -16.28
N PHE A 596 -19.11 -34.89 -16.46
CA PHE A 596 -20.21 -35.86 -16.48
C PHE A 596 -20.93 -36.00 -15.14
N GLN A 597 -20.32 -35.58 -14.02
CA GLN A 597 -21.02 -35.50 -12.74
C GLN A 597 -21.86 -34.22 -12.69
N SER A 598 -21.37 -33.08 -13.20
CA SER A 598 -22.16 -31.85 -13.35
C SER A 598 -23.47 -32.04 -14.12
N VAL A 599 -23.52 -32.95 -15.09
CA VAL A 599 -24.74 -33.31 -15.84
C VAL A 599 -25.72 -34.14 -14.99
N LYS A 600 -25.22 -34.90 -14.01
CA LYS A 600 -26.02 -35.80 -13.15
C LYS A 600 -26.58 -35.13 -11.91
N ASP A 601 -25.76 -34.35 -11.21
CA ASP A 601 -26.07 -33.81 -9.86
C ASP A 601 -25.99 -32.27 -9.77
N ASN A 602 -25.73 -31.59 -10.90
CA ASN A 602 -25.64 -30.13 -10.98
C ASN A 602 -24.53 -29.51 -10.10
N THR A 603 -23.50 -30.30 -9.73
CA THR A 603 -22.30 -29.82 -9.04
C THR A 603 -21.15 -29.51 -10.00
N PHE A 604 -20.26 -28.59 -9.62
CA PHE A 604 -19.12 -28.16 -10.42
C PHE A 604 -17.84 -28.23 -9.60
N THR A 605 -16.70 -28.45 -10.27
CA THR A 605 -15.40 -28.44 -9.59
C THR A 605 -14.77 -27.06 -9.71
N LEU A 606 -14.59 -26.38 -8.58
CA LEU A 606 -13.84 -25.13 -8.47
C LEU A 606 -12.37 -25.44 -8.19
N ARG A 607 -11.47 -24.92 -9.01
CA ARG A 607 -10.01 -25.02 -8.91
C ARG A 607 -9.42 -23.65 -8.57
N ASP A 608 -8.54 -23.62 -7.58
CA ASP A 608 -7.61 -22.50 -7.37
C ASP A 608 -6.39 -22.59 -8.31
N ARG A 609 -5.97 -21.46 -8.86
CA ARG A 609 -4.77 -21.35 -9.71
C ARG A 609 -3.52 -21.75 -8.96
N ASP A 610 -3.24 -21.14 -7.80
CA ASP A 610 -1.89 -21.20 -7.23
C ASP A 610 -1.60 -22.59 -6.62
N THR A 611 -2.47 -23.07 -5.74
CA THR A 611 -2.36 -24.39 -5.09
C THR A 611 -2.75 -25.56 -5.99
N THR A 612 -3.49 -25.31 -7.09
CA THR A 612 -4.14 -26.31 -7.95
C THR A 612 -5.19 -27.20 -7.27
N LYS A 613 -5.48 -26.96 -5.97
CA LYS A 613 -6.51 -27.67 -5.21
C LYS A 613 -7.88 -27.50 -5.86
N GLN A 614 -8.70 -28.54 -5.74
CA GLN A 614 -10.01 -28.65 -6.35
C GLN A 614 -11.04 -29.01 -5.29
N VAL A 615 -12.14 -28.28 -5.26
CA VAL A 615 -13.31 -28.54 -4.42
C VAL A 615 -14.54 -28.69 -5.31
N ARG A 616 -15.45 -29.60 -4.97
CA ARG A 616 -16.72 -29.78 -5.70
C ARG A 616 -17.86 -29.16 -4.89
N SER A 617 -18.70 -28.37 -5.54
CA SER A 617 -19.83 -27.71 -4.89
C SER A 617 -20.98 -27.43 -5.86
N ASP A 618 -22.16 -27.15 -5.34
CA ASP A 618 -23.32 -26.72 -6.11
C ASP A 618 -23.15 -25.30 -6.70
N GLU A 619 -23.97 -24.97 -7.70
CA GLU A 619 -23.94 -23.65 -8.35
C GLU A 619 -24.20 -22.47 -7.40
N ASP A 620 -25.02 -22.68 -6.38
CA ASP A 620 -25.45 -21.61 -5.47
C ASP A 620 -24.39 -21.29 -4.42
N THR A 621 -23.61 -22.30 -3.99
CA THR A 621 -22.43 -22.10 -3.13
C THR A 621 -21.30 -21.43 -3.91
N ILE A 622 -21.09 -21.79 -5.17
CA ILE A 622 -20.05 -21.21 -6.04
C ILE A 622 -20.32 -19.73 -6.36
N PHE A 623 -21.59 -19.35 -6.47
CA PHE A 623 -22.02 -17.97 -6.74
C PHE A 623 -22.70 -17.32 -5.53
N SER A 624 -22.26 -17.65 -4.31
CA SER A 624 -22.79 -17.04 -3.10
C SER A 624 -22.45 -15.55 -3.05
N ASP A 625 -23.49 -14.71 -3.12
CA ASP A 625 -23.43 -13.26 -2.96
C ASP A 625 -24.43 -12.80 -1.87
N PRO A 626 -24.37 -11.56 -1.36
CA PRO A 626 -25.26 -11.10 -0.27
C PRO A 626 -26.76 -11.10 -0.61
N SER A 627 -27.16 -11.18 -1.88
CA SER A 627 -28.56 -11.34 -2.30
C SER A 627 -29.01 -12.81 -2.43
N HIS A 628 -28.11 -13.75 -2.18
CA HIS A 628 -28.38 -15.18 -2.29
C HIS A 628 -29.41 -15.64 -1.25
N HIS A 629 -30.37 -16.49 -1.64
CA HIS A 629 -31.48 -16.88 -0.76
C HIS A 629 -31.05 -17.62 0.53
N ARG A 630 -29.88 -18.27 0.53
CA ARG A 630 -29.24 -18.89 1.72
C ARG A 630 -28.41 -17.93 2.56
N TYR A 631 -28.18 -16.69 2.11
CA TYR A 631 -27.44 -15.69 2.88
C TYR A 631 -28.22 -15.35 4.16
N GLY A 632 -27.56 -15.41 5.32
CA GLY A 632 -28.22 -15.28 6.63
C GLY A 632 -29.04 -16.51 7.08
N GLN A 633 -29.01 -17.63 6.37
CA GLN A 633 -29.55 -18.91 6.88
C GLN A 633 -28.46 -19.64 7.68
N HIS A 634 -28.84 -20.21 8.82
CA HIS A 634 -27.96 -20.95 9.72
C HIS A 634 -28.37 -22.42 9.79
N LEU A 635 -27.39 -23.32 9.94
CA LEU A 635 -27.65 -24.72 10.25
C LEU A 635 -28.29 -24.85 11.63
N THR A 636 -29.22 -25.79 11.78
CA THR A 636 -29.74 -26.18 13.09
C THR A 636 -28.65 -26.87 13.93
N SER A 637 -28.80 -26.90 15.25
CA SER A 637 -27.82 -27.58 16.13
C SER A 637 -27.61 -29.04 15.74
N ALA A 638 -28.66 -29.75 15.29
CA ALA A 638 -28.56 -31.14 14.86
C ALA A 638 -27.79 -31.31 13.53
N GLU A 639 -27.92 -30.34 12.61
CA GLU A 639 -27.14 -30.34 11.36
C GLU A 639 -25.67 -29.97 11.61
N VAL A 640 -25.39 -29.07 12.56
CA VAL A 640 -24.01 -28.80 13.03
C VAL A 640 -23.44 -30.04 13.73
N ASP A 641 -24.21 -30.68 14.61
CA ASP A 641 -23.78 -31.88 15.34
C ASP A 641 -23.41 -33.01 14.36
N GLU A 642 -24.23 -33.30 13.34
CA GLU A 642 -23.89 -34.30 12.32
C GLU A 642 -22.73 -33.86 11.40
N LEU A 643 -22.55 -32.56 11.15
CA LEU A 643 -21.44 -32.04 10.33
C LEU A 643 -20.07 -32.21 11.00
N VAL A 644 -20.00 -32.06 12.34
CA VAL A 644 -18.73 -32.14 13.11
C VAL A 644 -18.52 -33.49 13.81
N LYS A 645 -19.44 -34.43 13.61
CA LYS A 645 -19.42 -35.79 14.19
C LYS A 645 -18.22 -36.60 13.67
N PRO A 646 -17.46 -37.29 14.54
CA PRO A 646 -16.37 -38.15 14.08
C PRO A 646 -16.92 -39.37 13.34
N SER A 647 -16.09 -40.00 12.50
CA SER A 647 -16.41 -41.33 11.96
C SER A 647 -16.49 -42.36 13.09
N GLY A 648 -17.25 -43.44 12.86
CA GLY A 648 -17.33 -44.56 13.81
C GLY A 648 -15.95 -45.12 14.12
N ASP A 649 -15.15 -45.35 13.07
CA ASP A 649 -13.79 -45.88 13.15
C ASP A 649 -12.87 -44.99 14.01
N ALA A 650 -12.92 -43.66 13.85
CA ALA A 650 -12.12 -42.74 14.67
C ALA A 650 -12.55 -42.78 16.14
N LEU A 651 -13.85 -42.83 16.42
CA LEU A 651 -14.38 -43.00 17.78
C LEU A 651 -13.95 -44.34 18.40
N GLU A 652 -13.99 -45.45 17.66
CA GLU A 652 -13.55 -46.76 18.16
C GLU A 652 -12.04 -46.79 18.45
N LEU A 653 -11.20 -46.27 17.55
CA LEU A 653 -9.74 -46.19 17.77
C LEU A 653 -9.39 -45.39 19.04
N VAL A 654 -10.05 -44.25 19.27
CA VAL A 654 -9.83 -43.45 20.48
C VAL A 654 -10.35 -44.16 21.73
N HIS A 655 -11.51 -44.82 21.68
CA HIS A 655 -12.04 -45.58 22.82
C HIS A 655 -11.14 -46.76 23.20
N ASP A 656 -10.57 -47.46 22.22
CA ASP A 656 -9.78 -48.66 22.46
C ASP A 656 -8.39 -48.27 22.99
N TRP A 657 -7.78 -47.19 22.48
CA TRP A 657 -6.58 -46.60 23.10
C TRP A 657 -6.80 -46.16 24.55
N LEU A 658 -7.93 -45.54 24.86
CA LEU A 658 -8.28 -45.16 26.25
C LEU A 658 -8.45 -46.42 27.12
N LEU A 659 -9.13 -47.44 26.61
CA LEU A 659 -9.37 -48.71 27.32
C LEU A 659 -8.06 -49.46 27.61
N ASP A 660 -7.14 -49.54 26.64
CA ASP A 660 -5.81 -50.13 26.78
C ASP A 660 -4.96 -49.43 27.85
N ASN A 661 -5.21 -48.13 28.10
CA ASN A 661 -4.60 -47.35 29.17
C ASN A 661 -5.40 -47.39 30.49
N GLY A 662 -6.35 -48.32 30.64
CA GLY A 662 -7.13 -48.52 31.87
C GLY A 662 -8.26 -47.50 32.08
N ILE A 663 -8.70 -46.82 31.03
CA ILE A 663 -9.73 -45.78 31.07
C ILE A 663 -11.03 -46.36 30.47
N GLU A 664 -11.85 -46.97 31.33
CA GLU A 664 -13.10 -47.59 30.89
C GLU A 664 -14.10 -46.59 30.30
N ARG A 665 -14.82 -47.00 29.25
CA ARG A 665 -15.82 -46.18 28.53
C ARG A 665 -16.88 -45.54 29.43
N HIS A 666 -17.19 -46.13 30.59
CA HIS A 666 -18.16 -45.58 31.56
C HIS A 666 -17.67 -44.31 32.28
N ARG A 667 -16.37 -43.99 32.20
CA ARG A 667 -15.74 -42.80 32.80
C ARG A 667 -15.61 -41.63 31.82
N LEU A 668 -16.11 -41.80 30.59
CA LEU A 668 -16.02 -40.82 29.51
C LEU A 668 -17.32 -40.02 29.42
N GLU A 669 -17.18 -38.69 29.47
CA GLU A 669 -18.23 -37.72 29.15
C GLU A 669 -18.10 -37.28 27.68
N TYR A 670 -19.21 -36.97 27.02
CA TYR A 670 -19.24 -36.55 25.61
C TYR A 670 -20.09 -35.30 25.43
N ASN A 671 -19.77 -34.47 24.44
CA ASN A 671 -20.70 -33.47 23.92
C ASN A 671 -21.73 -34.10 22.95
N SER A 672 -22.67 -33.28 22.45
CA SER A 672 -23.76 -33.70 21.55
C SER A 672 -23.28 -34.43 20.29
N ALA A 673 -22.33 -33.83 19.57
CA ALA A 673 -21.67 -34.40 18.38
C ALA A 673 -20.74 -35.59 18.67
N LYS A 674 -20.39 -35.86 19.94
CA LYS A 674 -19.37 -36.82 20.37
C LYS A 674 -17.95 -36.59 19.79
N ASN A 675 -17.67 -35.41 19.23
CA ASN A 675 -16.32 -35.03 18.81
C ASN A 675 -15.45 -34.50 19.97
N TRP A 676 -16.02 -34.35 21.16
CA TRP A 676 -15.25 -34.06 22.37
C TRP A 676 -15.44 -35.15 23.42
N ILE A 677 -14.34 -35.81 23.81
CA ILE A 677 -14.31 -36.78 24.89
C ILE A 677 -13.64 -36.14 26.11
N LYS A 678 -14.31 -36.18 27.26
CA LYS A 678 -13.85 -35.59 28.52
C LYS A 678 -13.70 -36.68 29.57
N VAL A 679 -12.55 -36.69 30.25
CA VAL A 679 -12.23 -37.65 31.31
C VAL A 679 -11.40 -36.99 32.41
N THR A 680 -11.61 -37.40 33.66
CA THR A 680 -10.79 -36.93 34.80
C THR A 680 -9.81 -38.02 35.24
N LEU A 681 -8.52 -37.70 35.21
CA LEU A 681 -7.40 -38.60 35.48
C LEU A 681 -6.38 -37.94 36.45
N PRO A 682 -5.63 -38.72 37.25
CA PRO A 682 -4.46 -38.22 37.96
C PRO A 682 -3.36 -37.78 36.98
N VAL A 683 -2.60 -36.73 37.32
CA VAL A 683 -1.53 -36.18 36.45
C VAL A 683 -0.56 -37.27 35.96
N GLN A 684 -0.11 -38.15 36.86
CA GLN A 684 0.78 -39.27 36.52
C GLN A 684 0.21 -40.22 35.45
N ALA A 685 -1.11 -40.41 35.40
CA ALA A 685 -1.75 -41.21 34.35
C ALA A 685 -1.80 -40.46 33.02
N VAL A 686 -1.95 -39.13 33.05
CA VAL A 686 -1.93 -38.29 31.84
C VAL A 686 -0.52 -38.17 31.26
N GLU A 687 0.51 -38.09 32.12
CA GLU A 687 1.93 -38.13 31.71
C GLU A 687 2.28 -39.42 30.96
N GLY A 688 1.80 -40.56 31.46
CA GLY A 688 1.97 -41.86 30.77
C GLY A 688 1.13 -41.99 29.49
N LEU A 689 -0.10 -41.48 29.48
CA LEU A 689 -1.01 -41.54 28.34
C LEU A 689 -0.51 -40.71 27.14
N LEU A 690 0.16 -39.58 27.41
CA LEU A 690 0.53 -38.57 26.43
C LEU A 690 2.05 -38.41 26.23
N ASP A 691 2.86 -39.30 26.81
CA ASP A 691 4.33 -39.26 26.85
C ASP A 691 4.89 -37.84 27.08
N ASN A 692 4.55 -37.27 28.23
CA ASN A 692 4.94 -35.91 28.60
C ASN A 692 5.28 -35.75 30.09
N THR A 693 5.54 -34.52 30.51
CA THR A 693 5.79 -34.20 31.93
C THR A 693 5.08 -32.89 32.28
N TYR A 694 4.18 -32.94 33.25
CA TYR A 694 3.49 -31.74 33.72
C TYR A 694 4.36 -31.01 34.75
N SER A 695 4.46 -29.70 34.59
CA SER A 695 5.09 -28.78 35.53
C SER A 695 4.04 -27.90 36.20
N VAL A 696 4.34 -27.48 37.43
CA VAL A 696 3.57 -26.44 38.11
C VAL A 696 4.15 -25.09 37.71
N TYR A 697 3.41 -24.33 36.93
CA TYR A 697 3.76 -22.98 36.53
C TYR A 697 3.16 -21.97 37.50
N LYS A 698 3.91 -20.92 37.80
CA LYS A 698 3.46 -19.82 38.65
C LYS A 698 3.38 -18.52 37.84
N HIS A 699 2.23 -17.86 37.87
CA HIS A 699 2.05 -16.51 37.33
C HIS A 699 2.73 -15.46 38.23
N GLU A 700 3.17 -14.32 37.67
CA GLU A 700 3.89 -13.29 38.43
C GLU A 700 3.09 -12.77 39.65
N GLU A 701 1.77 -12.68 39.51
CA GLU A 701 0.83 -12.25 40.55
C GLU A 701 0.58 -13.28 41.67
N GLY A 702 0.96 -14.55 41.47
CA GLY A 702 0.87 -15.58 42.53
C GLY A 702 0.22 -16.90 42.15
N ASP A 703 -0.61 -16.93 41.11
CA ASP A 703 -1.43 -18.10 40.75
C ASP A 703 -0.61 -19.30 40.27
N TYR A 704 -1.14 -20.51 40.48
CA TYR A 704 -0.50 -21.77 40.11
C TYR A 704 -1.37 -22.58 39.14
N THR A 705 -0.76 -23.08 38.06
CA THR A 705 -1.40 -23.97 37.08
C THR A 705 -0.53 -25.20 36.79
N VAL A 706 -1.15 -26.33 36.45
CA VAL A 706 -0.47 -27.60 36.14
C VAL A 706 -0.61 -27.86 34.65
N ARG A 707 0.49 -27.74 33.89
CA ARG A 707 0.53 -27.76 32.41
C ARG A 707 1.80 -28.42 31.90
N THR A 708 1.85 -28.69 30.60
CA THR A 708 3.04 -29.12 29.87
C THR A 708 3.18 -28.29 28.59
N SER A 709 4.41 -28.06 28.14
CA SER A 709 4.69 -27.40 26.85
C SER A 709 4.48 -28.31 25.65
N ASN A 710 4.41 -29.62 25.84
CA ASN A 710 4.27 -30.63 24.77
C ASN A 710 3.44 -31.84 25.22
N TRP A 711 2.93 -32.57 24.24
CA TRP A 711 2.32 -33.89 24.39
C TRP A 711 2.51 -34.66 23.09
N SER A 712 2.42 -35.98 23.14
CA SER A 712 2.38 -36.83 21.96
C SER A 712 1.24 -37.84 22.02
N LEU A 713 1.03 -38.53 20.91
CA LEU A 713 0.04 -39.60 20.76
C LEU A 713 0.63 -40.77 19.97
N PRO A 714 0.08 -41.99 20.11
CA PRO A 714 0.30 -43.06 19.15
C PRO A 714 0.03 -42.59 17.72
N LEU A 715 0.89 -43.00 16.77
CA LEU A 715 0.85 -42.56 15.36
C LEU A 715 -0.53 -42.76 14.69
N HIS A 716 -1.24 -43.83 15.05
CA HIS A 716 -2.57 -44.15 14.50
C HIS A 716 -3.70 -43.22 14.99
N LEU A 717 -3.43 -42.29 15.92
CA LEU A 717 -4.40 -41.30 16.40
C LEU A 717 -4.11 -39.87 15.90
N HIS A 718 -3.00 -39.65 15.18
CA HIS A 718 -2.59 -38.31 14.73
C HIS A 718 -3.60 -37.69 13.75
N GLU A 719 -4.30 -38.51 12.97
CA GLU A 719 -5.36 -38.06 12.04
C GLU A 719 -6.76 -38.03 12.70
N HIS A 720 -6.87 -38.29 14.01
CA HIS A 720 -8.14 -38.47 14.72
C HIS A 720 -8.29 -37.61 15.98
N ILE A 721 -7.19 -37.17 16.60
CA ILE A 721 -7.20 -36.27 17.77
C ILE A 721 -6.44 -34.99 17.41
N GLU A 722 -7.20 -33.94 17.11
CA GLU A 722 -6.65 -32.65 16.68
C GLU A 722 -6.23 -31.74 17.86
N THR A 723 -6.74 -31.98 19.07
CA THR A 723 -6.47 -31.15 20.25
C THR A 723 -6.69 -31.91 21.56
N ILE A 724 -5.86 -31.64 22.57
CA ILE A 724 -6.02 -32.12 23.95
C ILE A 724 -5.94 -30.94 24.91
N GLN A 725 -7.03 -30.64 25.61
CA GLN A 725 -7.12 -29.53 26.57
C GLN A 725 -7.49 -30.01 27.98
N PRO A 726 -7.07 -29.29 29.05
CA PRO A 726 -6.32 -28.02 29.04
C PRO A 726 -4.78 -28.18 29.03
N THR A 727 -4.27 -29.38 28.74
CA THR A 727 -2.86 -29.83 28.80
C THR A 727 -1.79 -28.78 28.53
N ASN A 728 -1.87 -28.08 27.39
CA ASN A 728 -0.89 -27.08 26.92
C ASN A 728 -1.41 -25.63 26.94
N SER A 729 -2.53 -25.37 27.62
CA SER A 729 -3.22 -24.07 27.65
C SER A 729 -2.83 -23.23 28.87
N PHE A 730 -2.19 -22.09 28.68
CA PHE A 730 -1.65 -21.24 29.76
C PHE A 730 -2.55 -20.05 30.16
N PHE A 731 -3.86 -20.13 29.89
CA PHE A 731 -4.82 -19.07 30.27
C PHE A 731 -4.98 -18.97 31.81
N ARG A 732 -5.33 -17.77 32.31
CA ARG A 732 -5.64 -17.55 33.74
C ARG A 732 -6.87 -18.38 34.12
N PRO A 733 -6.80 -19.31 35.08
CA PRO A 733 -7.97 -20.03 35.54
C PRO A 733 -8.85 -19.14 36.43
N ALA A 734 -10.17 -19.18 36.23
CA ALA A 734 -11.11 -18.62 37.19
C ALA A 734 -10.90 -19.27 38.59
N PRO A 735 -11.11 -18.53 39.71
CA PRO A 735 -10.76 -18.98 41.05
C PRO A 735 -11.67 -20.12 41.59
N MET A 736 -11.48 -21.34 41.06
CA MET A 736 -11.88 -22.56 41.75
C MET A 736 -10.97 -22.81 42.95
N ARG A 737 -11.57 -23.15 44.09
CA ARG A 737 -10.95 -23.16 45.43
C ARG A 737 -9.67 -23.97 45.62
N SER A 738 -9.30 -24.84 44.67
CA SER A 738 -7.97 -25.47 44.56
C SER A 738 -7.89 -26.30 43.27
N THR A 739 -6.96 -25.97 42.36
CA THR A 739 -6.61 -26.83 41.20
C THR A 739 -5.91 -28.13 41.62
N LEU A 740 -5.45 -28.21 42.87
CA LEU A 740 -4.84 -29.38 43.50
C LEU A 740 -5.85 -30.09 44.41
N LYS A 741 -6.27 -31.30 44.02
CA LYS A 741 -6.83 -32.30 44.96
C LYS A 741 -5.69 -33.27 45.34
N PRO A 742 -5.25 -33.32 46.60
CA PRO A 742 -4.24 -34.29 47.02
C PRO A 742 -4.74 -35.72 46.85
N ALA A 743 -4.09 -36.49 45.98
CA ALA A 743 -4.23 -37.95 45.95
C ALA A 743 -3.20 -38.56 46.91
N ASN A 744 -3.57 -39.63 47.61
CA ASN A 744 -2.66 -40.33 48.53
C ASN A 744 -1.45 -40.91 47.76
N PRO A 745 -0.23 -40.85 48.32
CA PRO A 745 0.99 -41.18 47.59
C PRO A 745 1.13 -42.69 47.34
N ILE A 746 1.40 -43.05 46.08
CA ILE A 746 1.89 -44.37 45.69
C ILE A 746 3.43 -44.29 45.51
N GLY A 747 4.12 -45.37 45.87
CA GLY A 747 5.55 -45.37 46.20
C GLY A 747 6.54 -45.05 45.07
N THR A 748 7.73 -44.61 45.48
CA THR A 748 8.82 -44.12 44.63
C THR A 748 9.67 -45.21 44.00
N SER A 749 9.85 -45.19 42.68
CA SER A 749 11.09 -45.66 42.03
C SER A 749 11.27 -45.06 40.62
N TYR A 750 11.99 -43.94 40.50
CA TYR A 750 12.48 -43.43 39.22
C TYR A 750 13.89 -42.84 39.36
N LYS A 751 14.72 -42.98 38.31
CA LYS A 751 16.03 -42.34 38.17
C LYS A 751 16.14 -41.75 36.76
N SER A 752 16.53 -40.47 36.68
CA SER A 752 16.68 -39.75 35.41
C SER A 752 18.04 -40.00 34.75
N PRO A 753 18.09 -40.01 33.41
CA PRO A 753 19.23 -39.55 32.61
C PRO A 753 19.13 -38.03 32.30
N LYS A 754 20.22 -37.43 31.80
CA LYS A 754 20.37 -35.98 31.55
C LYS A 754 20.84 -35.66 30.13
N TRP A 755 20.67 -34.38 29.74
CA TRP A 755 21.39 -33.63 28.68
C TRP A 755 20.88 -33.83 27.22
N HIS A 756 20.88 -32.84 26.30
CA HIS A 756 21.36 -31.44 26.27
C HIS A 756 20.48 -30.52 25.36
N SER A 757 20.50 -29.20 25.64
CA SER A 757 20.30 -28.00 24.78
C SER A 757 19.99 -28.17 23.26
N PHE A 758 19.18 -27.36 22.57
CA PHE A 758 18.74 -25.95 22.71
C PHE A 758 17.25 -25.81 22.26
N LEU A 759 16.55 -24.66 22.20
CA LEU A 759 16.80 -23.21 22.37
C LEU A 759 15.55 -22.56 23.02
N ASN A 760 15.50 -21.24 23.25
CA ASN A 760 14.27 -20.51 23.60
C ASN A 760 14.14 -19.21 22.78
N ALA A 761 12.94 -18.93 22.26
CA ALA A 761 12.59 -17.64 21.68
C ALA A 761 11.89 -16.75 22.72
N SER A 762 12.54 -15.62 23.04
CA SER A 762 11.99 -14.33 23.48
C SER A 762 10.65 -14.26 24.25
N ASN A 763 10.72 -13.90 25.54
CA ASN A 763 9.67 -13.13 26.22
C ASN A 763 9.67 -11.67 25.72
N ILE A 764 8.50 -11.07 25.49
CA ILE A 764 8.27 -9.62 25.64
C ILE A 764 6.88 -9.40 26.26
N THR A 765 6.85 -8.64 27.36
CA THR A 765 5.61 -8.13 27.98
C THR A 765 5.35 -6.71 27.48
N VAL A 766 4.13 -6.39 27.06
CA VAL A 766 3.70 -5.00 26.83
C VAL A 766 2.38 -4.76 27.55
N ALA A 767 2.37 -3.85 28.51
CA ALA A 767 1.17 -3.41 29.19
C ALA A 767 0.51 -2.25 28.41
N GLN A 768 -0.75 -2.41 28.05
CA GLN A 768 -1.65 -1.30 27.68
C GLN A 768 -3.00 -1.49 28.37
N ALA A 769 -3.69 -0.37 28.61
CA ALA A 769 -4.69 -0.26 29.67
C ALA A 769 -5.94 -1.13 29.48
N SER A 770 -6.42 -1.70 30.59
CA SER A 770 -7.82 -2.15 30.72
C SER A 770 -8.78 -0.99 30.38
N PRO A 771 -9.97 -1.27 29.84
CA PRO A 771 -10.98 -0.24 29.60
C PRO A 771 -11.35 0.49 30.90
N THR A 772 -11.75 1.75 30.83
CA THR A 772 -12.36 2.43 31.98
C THR A 772 -13.71 1.77 32.28
N PHE A 773 -13.82 1.14 33.44
CA PHE A 773 -15.00 0.39 33.86
C PHE A 773 -16.13 1.31 34.35
N ASP A 774 -17.27 1.25 33.66
CA ASP A 774 -18.52 1.88 34.08
C ASP A 774 -19.46 0.82 34.73
N PRO A 775 -19.64 0.79 36.06
CA PRO A 775 -20.41 -0.27 36.71
C PRO A 775 -21.88 -0.31 36.26
N SER A 776 -22.38 -1.51 35.96
CA SER A 776 -23.80 -1.77 35.66
C SER A 776 -24.53 -2.38 36.87
N ALA A 777 -25.86 -2.44 36.81
CA ALA A 777 -26.65 -3.08 37.87
C ALA A 777 -26.40 -4.59 37.98
N SER A 778 -25.94 -5.23 36.90
CA SER A 778 -25.52 -6.63 36.82
C SER A 778 -24.05 -6.83 37.23
N THR A 779 -23.19 -5.86 36.93
CA THR A 779 -21.73 -5.96 37.09
C THR A 779 -21.21 -4.73 37.85
N THR A 780 -21.05 -4.86 39.17
CA THR A 780 -20.73 -3.74 40.08
C THR A 780 -19.23 -3.59 40.38
N THR A 781 -18.40 -4.52 39.92
CA THR A 781 -16.94 -4.54 40.04
C THR A 781 -16.32 -4.84 38.68
N ASP A 782 -15.14 -4.30 38.39
CA ASP A 782 -14.49 -4.50 37.09
C ASP A 782 -14.17 -5.99 36.86
N THR A 783 -14.83 -6.55 35.85
CA THR A 783 -14.59 -7.90 35.32
C THR A 783 -14.36 -7.87 33.82
N ASN A 784 -14.00 -6.70 33.25
CA ASN A 784 -13.82 -6.55 31.82
C ASN A 784 -12.53 -7.25 31.36
N GLU A 785 -12.62 -8.10 30.34
CA GLU A 785 -11.49 -8.80 29.76
C GLU A 785 -10.65 -7.85 28.88
N PRO A 786 -9.30 -8.00 28.86
CA PRO A 786 -8.41 -7.12 28.10
C PRO A 786 -8.38 -7.50 26.61
N TYR A 787 -9.53 -7.50 25.93
CA TYR A 787 -9.70 -7.92 24.54
C TYR A 787 -8.68 -7.34 23.58
N LEU A 788 -8.39 -6.04 23.67
CA LEU A 788 -7.40 -5.40 22.80
C LEU A 788 -5.98 -5.97 22.98
N THR A 789 -5.60 -6.38 24.19
CA THR A 789 -4.29 -7.00 24.45
C THR A 789 -4.21 -8.37 23.77
N TRP A 790 -5.26 -9.18 23.91
CA TRP A 790 -5.35 -10.48 23.27
C TRP A 790 -5.46 -10.37 21.74
N LEU A 791 -6.28 -9.46 21.22
CA LEU A 791 -6.42 -9.18 19.79
C LEU A 791 -5.11 -8.71 19.17
N ASN A 792 -4.39 -7.78 19.81
CA ASN A 792 -3.05 -7.35 19.38
C ASN A 792 -2.06 -8.53 19.38
N TYR A 793 -2.07 -9.37 20.42
CA TYR A 793 -1.22 -10.56 20.48
C TYR A 793 -1.50 -11.54 19.34
N VAL A 794 -2.78 -11.83 19.06
CA VAL A 794 -3.20 -12.71 17.97
C VAL A 794 -2.82 -12.09 16.62
N LEU A 795 -3.18 -10.83 16.37
CA LEU A 795 -2.83 -10.14 15.11
C LEU A 795 -1.31 -10.05 14.87
N ALA A 796 -0.49 -10.06 15.92
CA ALA A 796 0.97 -10.12 15.80
C ALA A 796 1.55 -11.50 15.43
N GLN A 797 0.76 -12.59 15.44
CA GLN A 797 1.27 -13.92 15.09
C GLN A 797 1.49 -14.08 13.57
N PRO A 798 2.60 -14.73 13.15
CA PRO A 798 2.88 -14.98 11.74
C PRO A 798 1.97 -16.06 11.14
N GLU A 799 1.65 -17.08 11.93
CA GLU A 799 0.67 -18.12 11.60
C GLU A 799 -0.54 -17.98 12.53
N LEU A 800 -1.75 -18.18 11.98
CA LEU A 800 -2.99 -18.01 12.71
C LEU A 800 -3.95 -19.17 12.50
N PRO A 801 -4.68 -19.60 13.55
CA PRO A 801 -5.69 -20.64 13.42
C PRO A 801 -6.86 -20.14 12.58
N GLN A 802 -7.44 -21.01 11.76
CA GLN A 802 -8.58 -20.68 10.88
C GLN A 802 -9.86 -20.38 11.66
N THR A 803 -9.95 -20.83 12.92
CA THR A 803 -11.08 -20.59 13.81
C THR A 803 -10.56 -20.26 15.20
N ILE A 804 -11.17 -19.26 15.84
CA ILE A 804 -10.92 -18.85 17.22
C ILE A 804 -12.27 -18.87 17.93
N SER A 805 -12.40 -19.65 19.00
CA SER A 805 -13.59 -19.64 19.86
C SER A 805 -13.30 -19.01 21.23
N THR A 806 -14.25 -18.23 21.75
CA THR A 806 -14.26 -17.73 23.13
C THR A 806 -15.62 -17.93 23.78
N SER A 807 -15.66 -18.12 25.09
CA SER A 807 -16.87 -18.28 25.90
C SER A 807 -17.10 -17.13 26.88
N TYR A 808 -16.33 -16.05 26.76
CA TYR A 808 -16.28 -14.94 27.73
C TYR A 808 -16.56 -13.60 27.04
N GLY A 809 -16.97 -12.61 27.83
CA GLY A 809 -17.01 -11.19 27.45
C GLY A 809 -17.79 -10.30 28.42
N ASP A 810 -17.74 -9.00 28.15
CA ASP A 810 -17.98 -7.90 29.09
C ASP A 810 -19.31 -7.20 28.80
N ASP A 811 -20.21 -7.02 29.78
CA ASP A 811 -21.50 -6.32 29.59
C ASP A 811 -21.29 -5.05 28.75
N GLU A 812 -22.01 -4.86 27.63
CA GLU A 812 -21.70 -3.78 26.67
C GLU A 812 -21.72 -2.38 27.33
N GLN A 813 -22.44 -2.22 28.44
CA GLN A 813 -22.51 -0.99 29.23
C GLN A 813 -21.31 -0.78 30.19
N THR A 814 -20.48 -1.79 30.45
CA THR A 814 -19.29 -1.69 31.32
C THR A 814 -18.00 -1.35 30.57
N VAL A 815 -18.03 -1.36 29.23
CA VAL A 815 -16.91 -0.97 28.36
C VAL A 815 -17.24 0.29 27.56
N PRO A 816 -16.32 1.27 27.41
CA PRO A 816 -16.61 2.47 26.63
C PRO A 816 -16.85 2.17 25.15
N TYR A 817 -17.77 2.91 24.51
CA TYR A 817 -18.04 2.83 23.07
C TYR A 817 -16.79 2.80 22.19
N ALA A 818 -15.79 3.63 22.51
CA ALA A 818 -14.53 3.69 21.78
C ALA A 818 -13.68 2.40 21.92
N TYR A 819 -13.68 1.78 23.10
CA TYR A 819 -13.00 0.50 23.35
C TYR A 819 -13.68 -0.63 22.59
N ALA A 820 -15.01 -0.73 22.70
CA ALA A 820 -15.81 -1.70 21.97
C ALA A 820 -15.60 -1.56 20.45
N THR A 821 -15.60 -0.32 19.92
CA THR A 821 -15.38 -0.04 18.49
C THR A 821 -14.00 -0.46 18.02
N LEU A 822 -12.95 -0.18 18.80
CA LEU A 822 -11.58 -0.59 18.46
C LEU A 822 -11.44 -2.12 18.49
N ALA A 823 -12.07 -2.79 19.46
CA ALA A 823 -12.09 -4.25 19.49
C ALA A 823 -12.83 -4.82 18.27
N CYS A 824 -14.01 -4.28 17.94
CA CYS A 824 -14.78 -4.63 16.73
C CYS A 824 -13.95 -4.52 15.45
N GLN A 825 -13.14 -3.47 15.31
CA GLN A 825 -12.25 -3.29 14.15
C GLN A 825 -11.13 -4.36 14.11
N GLN A 826 -10.59 -4.76 15.25
CA GLN A 826 -9.58 -5.81 15.31
C GLN A 826 -10.16 -7.22 15.07
N PHE A 827 -11.39 -7.49 15.51
CA PHE A 827 -12.13 -8.68 15.07
C PHE A 827 -12.34 -8.69 13.54
N ALA A 828 -12.60 -7.52 12.93
CA ALA A 828 -12.68 -7.40 11.47
C ALA A 828 -11.35 -7.74 10.78
N GLN A 829 -10.21 -7.32 11.36
CA GLN A 829 -8.88 -7.64 10.84
C GLN A 829 -8.56 -9.14 10.90
N LEU A 830 -8.97 -9.83 11.97
CA LEU A 830 -8.87 -11.29 12.05
C LEU A 830 -9.75 -11.96 10.99
N GLY A 831 -11.01 -11.52 10.84
CA GLY A 831 -11.90 -11.98 9.76
C GLY A 831 -11.31 -11.79 8.36
N ALA A 832 -10.68 -10.64 8.10
CA ALA A 832 -9.99 -10.34 6.84
C ALA A 832 -8.75 -11.22 6.60
N ARG A 833 -8.11 -11.75 7.66
CA ARG A 833 -7.03 -12.75 7.57
C ARG A 833 -7.55 -14.19 7.44
N GLY A 834 -8.85 -14.38 7.21
CA GLY A 834 -9.49 -15.68 7.00
C GLY A 834 -9.82 -16.45 8.28
N ILE A 835 -9.93 -15.74 9.42
CA ILE A 835 -10.14 -16.35 10.73
C ILE A 835 -11.61 -16.22 11.13
N THR A 836 -12.25 -17.34 11.39
CA THR A 836 -13.62 -17.40 11.90
C THR A 836 -13.62 -17.20 13.40
N LEU A 837 -14.17 -16.07 13.87
CA LEU A 837 -14.35 -15.80 15.29
C LEU A 837 -15.71 -16.32 15.76
N LEU A 838 -15.69 -17.23 16.73
CA LEU A 838 -16.85 -17.82 17.38
C LEU A 838 -16.92 -17.35 18.83
N SER A 839 -18.11 -16.98 19.31
CA SER A 839 -18.28 -16.42 20.66
C SER A 839 -19.55 -16.98 21.32
N ALA A 840 -19.43 -17.72 22.42
CA ALA A 840 -20.59 -18.36 23.06
C ALA A 840 -21.47 -17.38 23.87
N SER A 841 -22.74 -17.18 23.50
CA SER A 841 -23.58 -16.22 24.24
C SER A 841 -23.89 -16.68 25.66
N VAL A 842 -23.82 -15.72 26.59
CA VAL A 842 -23.98 -15.86 28.06
C VAL A 842 -24.99 -16.90 28.56
N ASP A 843 -24.69 -17.43 29.76
CA ASP A 843 -25.34 -18.48 30.59
C ASP A 843 -26.85 -18.32 30.91
N SER A 844 -27.60 -17.54 30.14
CA SER A 844 -29.06 -17.37 30.28
C SER A 844 -29.79 -16.96 29.00
N GLY A 845 -29.10 -16.73 27.87
CA GLY A 845 -29.75 -16.37 26.60
C GLY A 845 -30.63 -15.11 26.68
N VAL A 846 -31.85 -15.17 26.16
CA VAL A 846 -32.80 -14.04 26.19
C VAL A 846 -33.54 -14.00 27.53
N GLY A 847 -33.00 -13.26 28.51
CA GLY A 847 -33.73 -12.94 29.74
C GLY A 847 -35.07 -12.23 29.45
N PRO A 848 -36.10 -12.36 30.33
CA PRO A 848 -37.47 -11.96 30.02
C PRO A 848 -37.63 -10.45 29.75
N THR A 849 -38.73 -10.09 29.08
CA THR A 849 -39.06 -8.70 28.73
C THR A 849 -39.03 -7.80 29.97
N GLY A 850 -38.15 -6.79 29.97
CA GLY A 850 -37.94 -5.88 31.11
C GLY A 850 -36.83 -6.27 32.09
N ALA A 851 -36.15 -7.41 31.90
CA ALA A 851 -35.09 -7.89 32.81
C ALA A 851 -33.71 -7.20 32.66
N CYS A 852 -33.57 -6.21 31.79
CA CYS A 852 -32.35 -5.42 31.62
C CYS A 852 -32.71 -3.93 31.67
N VAL A 853 -31.98 -3.20 32.50
CA VAL A 853 -32.19 -1.78 32.79
C VAL A 853 -30.92 -1.03 32.40
N SER A 854 -31.07 0.12 31.72
CA SER A 854 -29.94 0.98 31.37
C SER A 854 -29.31 1.64 32.59
N ASN A 855 -27.98 1.77 32.59
CA ASN A 855 -27.23 2.63 33.51
C ASN A 855 -27.59 4.14 33.41
N ILE A 856 -28.25 4.58 32.34
CA ILE A 856 -28.61 5.99 32.07
C ILE A 856 -30.10 6.28 32.32
N ALA A 857 -31.00 5.29 32.22
CA ALA A 857 -32.44 5.47 32.43
C ALA A 857 -33.15 4.23 33.01
N THR A 858 -33.72 4.37 34.21
CA THR A 858 -34.38 3.28 34.96
C THR A 858 -35.71 2.78 34.39
N THR A 859 -36.20 3.37 33.30
CA THR A 859 -37.52 3.07 32.69
C THR A 859 -37.43 2.56 31.25
N GLN A 860 -36.23 2.44 30.66
CA GLN A 860 -36.05 1.81 29.35
C GLN A 860 -35.57 0.34 29.49
N PRO A 861 -36.30 -0.63 28.92
CA PRO A 861 -35.81 -1.99 28.79
C PRO A 861 -34.71 -2.04 27.71
N CYS A 862 -33.51 -2.45 28.10
CA CYS A 862 -32.32 -2.44 27.23
C CYS A 862 -31.80 -3.84 26.86
N SER A 863 -30.80 -3.86 25.99
CA SER A 863 -30.02 -5.05 25.63
C SER A 863 -28.86 -5.24 26.61
N ALA A 864 -28.92 -6.28 27.45
CA ALA A 864 -27.73 -6.86 28.07
C ALA A 864 -27.24 -8.00 27.18
N LEU A 865 -26.16 -7.76 26.45
CA LEU A 865 -25.25 -8.78 25.93
C LEU A 865 -23.84 -8.22 26.02
N PRO A 866 -22.81 -9.08 26.08
CA PRO A 866 -21.46 -8.59 26.25
C PRO A 866 -20.80 -8.17 24.92
N SER A 867 -19.80 -7.31 25.00
CA SER A 867 -18.70 -7.23 24.04
C SER A 867 -17.82 -8.47 24.22
N PRO A 868 -17.42 -9.21 23.17
CA PRO A 868 -17.42 -8.83 21.76
C PRO A 868 -18.55 -9.47 20.94
N PHE A 869 -19.53 -10.10 21.58
CA PHE A 869 -20.55 -10.99 20.97
C PHE A 869 -21.47 -10.34 19.91
N LEU A 870 -21.29 -9.05 19.63
CA LEU A 870 -22.13 -8.26 18.74
C LEU A 870 -21.35 -7.39 17.74
N ALA A 871 -20.03 -7.56 17.66
CA ALA A 871 -19.26 -7.09 16.51
C ALA A 871 -19.73 -7.84 15.25
N PRO A 872 -20.01 -7.17 14.10
CA PRO A 872 -20.47 -7.84 12.87
C PRO A 872 -19.54 -8.93 12.30
N TYR A 873 -18.30 -8.97 12.81
CA TYR A 873 -17.23 -9.88 12.40
C TYR A 873 -17.04 -11.06 13.37
N VAL A 874 -17.88 -11.17 14.41
CA VAL A 874 -17.87 -12.24 15.41
C VAL A 874 -19.18 -13.02 15.30
N THR A 875 -19.08 -14.33 15.11
CA THR A 875 -20.23 -15.23 15.01
C THR A 875 -20.59 -15.74 16.40
N THR A 876 -21.78 -15.38 16.89
CA THR A 876 -22.22 -15.77 18.22
C THR A 876 -22.97 -17.11 18.20
N VAL A 877 -22.57 -18.05 19.06
CA VAL A 877 -22.97 -19.47 19.01
C VAL A 877 -23.46 -20.01 20.36
N GLY A 878 -24.74 -20.34 20.45
CA GLY A 878 -25.28 -21.07 21.60
C GLY A 878 -25.39 -20.23 22.88
N ALA A 879 -26.22 -20.71 23.80
CA ALA A 879 -26.28 -20.28 25.20
C ALA A 879 -26.70 -21.51 26.00
N THR A 880 -26.10 -21.69 27.18
CA THR A 880 -26.43 -22.80 28.07
C THR A 880 -27.14 -22.30 29.32
N LYS A 881 -27.75 -23.23 30.06
CA LYS A 881 -28.45 -23.00 31.31
C LYS A 881 -28.25 -24.21 32.21
N ASN A 882 -28.10 -23.94 33.51
CA ASN A 882 -27.72 -24.91 34.56
C ASN A 882 -26.29 -25.46 34.37
N PHE A 883 -25.70 -25.94 35.47
CA PHE A 883 -24.33 -26.51 35.47
C PHE A 883 -24.32 -28.05 35.57
N ALA A 884 -25.45 -28.68 35.92
CA ALA A 884 -25.57 -30.13 36.07
C ALA A 884 -27.05 -30.60 36.04
N PRO A 885 -27.54 -31.21 34.94
CA PRO A 885 -26.93 -31.20 33.61
C PRO A 885 -26.96 -29.80 33.00
N GLU A 886 -25.93 -29.46 32.24
CA GLU A 886 -25.95 -28.29 31.36
C GLU A 886 -26.89 -28.56 30.18
N VAL A 887 -27.79 -27.62 29.89
CA VAL A 887 -28.76 -27.72 28.78
C VAL A 887 -28.77 -26.44 27.95
N ALA A 888 -29.18 -26.51 26.69
CA ALA A 888 -29.34 -25.31 25.86
C ALA A 888 -30.40 -24.35 26.47
N ALA A 889 -30.10 -23.06 26.51
CA ALA A 889 -31.00 -22.01 26.97
C ALA A 889 -32.08 -21.72 25.90
N PHE A 890 -33.12 -22.55 25.91
CA PHE A 890 -34.25 -22.52 24.98
C PHE A 890 -35.54 -22.05 25.66
N ASP A 891 -36.32 -21.21 24.98
CA ASP A 891 -37.70 -20.84 25.36
C ASP A 891 -38.73 -21.64 24.53
N PRO A 892 -39.47 -22.59 25.15
CA PRO A 892 -40.50 -23.38 24.48
C PRO A 892 -41.72 -22.57 24.01
N ALA A 893 -41.95 -21.38 24.55
CA ALA A 893 -43.12 -20.57 24.18
C ALA A 893 -42.96 -19.90 22.81
N ASN A 894 -41.71 -19.68 22.36
CA ASN A 894 -41.40 -18.87 21.18
C ASN A 894 -40.43 -19.53 20.18
N ASN A 895 -39.99 -20.78 20.40
CA ASN A 895 -39.05 -21.51 19.54
C ASN A 895 -37.67 -20.83 19.35
N PHE A 896 -37.13 -20.19 20.39
CA PHE A 896 -35.82 -19.52 20.33
C PHE A 896 -34.82 -20.02 21.37
N ALA A 897 -33.56 -20.15 20.94
CA ALA A 897 -32.36 -20.21 21.77
C ALA A 897 -31.30 -19.26 21.18
N SER A 898 -30.47 -18.65 22.03
CA SER A 898 -29.24 -17.85 21.75
C SER A 898 -29.13 -16.97 20.49
N GLY A 899 -28.76 -15.69 20.68
CA GLY A 899 -28.23 -14.83 19.59
C GLY A 899 -29.11 -13.65 19.13
N LYS A 900 -30.21 -13.31 19.81
CA LYS A 900 -31.12 -12.21 19.44
C LYS A 900 -31.27 -11.10 20.49
N ARG A 901 -30.16 -10.57 21.00
CA ARG A 901 -30.11 -9.15 21.43
C ARG A 901 -29.10 -8.47 20.50
N PHE A 902 -29.34 -7.21 20.16
CA PHE A 902 -28.48 -6.46 19.25
C PHE A 902 -27.74 -5.37 20.01
N SER A 903 -26.57 -4.99 19.50
CA SER A 903 -25.73 -3.95 20.09
C SER A 903 -26.47 -2.62 20.10
N ASN A 904 -26.24 -1.84 21.17
CA ASN A 904 -26.61 -0.42 21.20
C ASN A 904 -25.52 0.44 20.53
N TYR A 905 -24.32 -0.13 20.32
CA TYR A 905 -23.16 0.53 19.74
C TYR A 905 -23.02 0.27 18.23
N PHE A 906 -23.16 -0.98 17.80
CA PHE A 906 -23.02 -1.37 16.41
C PHE A 906 -24.38 -1.47 15.71
N PRO A 907 -24.50 -0.96 14.46
CA PRO A 907 -25.70 -1.15 13.68
C PRO A 907 -25.93 -2.65 13.44
N ARG A 908 -27.19 -3.05 13.44
CA ARG A 908 -27.58 -4.41 13.04
C ARG A 908 -27.08 -4.67 11.61
N PRO A 909 -26.42 -5.81 11.34
CA PRO A 909 -26.22 -6.26 9.97
C PRO A 909 -27.58 -6.26 9.24
N ALA A 910 -27.60 -5.72 8.02
CA ALA A 910 -28.81 -5.49 7.23
C ALA A 910 -29.27 -6.76 6.51
#